data_AF-A0A1D2WD54-F1
#
_entry.id   AF-A0A1D2WD54-F1
#
_cell.length_a   1.000
_cell.length_b   1.000
_cell.length_c   1.000
_cell.angle_alpha   90.00
_cell.angle_beta   90.00
_cell.angle_gamma   90.00
#
_symmetry.space_group_name_H-M   'P 1'
#
loop_
_entity.id
_entity.type
_entity.pdbx_description
1 polymer ?
#
loop_
_entity_poly.entity_id
_entity_poly.type
_entity_poly.pdbx_seq_one_letter_code
_entity_poly.pdbx_strand_id
1 'polypeptide(L)'
;MNKFWNNVILPIIESINASYIVEVGSDTGINTRNILEYCVEHDAHMTAIDPSPNFNFEEFELKYEDKFEIYRELSISRLPLLENYDVILLDGDHNWYTVYNELKIIEKNFKNKKFPLVILHDIGWPYARRDLYYNPENIPEAYRQPYKKLGMYPGQTDLKNQGGLNRHLYNSIYENNPKNGTLTAVEDFIDESDLKFSFKLIKAFHGLGILFIKNDEMETIIKEIIEKADLLNNLEEERVKLLIAHSESNLQGNSLKKELNENKKKLEYVENRLNLTELKSANETKLIQKKEEQLKNIKDQLNQTKTRLDQTEGRFEQIKDHLNLSNELIQKKEEQLRNAKDQLNQTINNLKQTEIKLKSSNDLAKETKKQLEKTEIQLKLSLELIQEKEAFIDEIENELKQTKNQLESSNKLVQEKQSIIDNIKKKKKKTVKELNSQIDDLKVSLIEMEYLSNKDRPLIQRLISRFPSLYILFNMNETGFKHALINIKGHNTIKNDNLFDIGFYLKNNKSVRLSGMDPILHYLYHGFKEGKKPSPTFNSDYYLKRYKDVKNSNLNPLIHYGLYGKNEGRKTTIIKNQNKAKKNKRIQLKSDYNVIYDSGLFDADWYLKKNPDVVSANMDPLVHFIRHGANENRDPNPNFSISVYLQKNSDIVSSGMNPLVHYIKYGIKEEIFYHMLKSSGQG
;
A
#
# COMPACT_ATOMS: atom_id res chain seq x y z
N MET A 1 -54.58 -18.25 -16.30
CA MET A 1 -55.72 -18.55 -15.40
C MET A 1 -56.94 -17.63 -15.54
N ASN A 2 -56.80 -16.28 -15.49
CA ASN A 2 -57.87 -15.26 -15.35
C ASN A 2 -59.31 -15.59 -15.85
N LYS A 3 -59.50 -16.21 -17.03
CA LYS A 3 -60.85 -16.56 -17.56
C LYS A 3 -61.67 -17.49 -16.66
N PHE A 4 -61.02 -18.15 -15.70
CA PHE A 4 -61.65 -18.99 -14.68
C PHE A 4 -61.85 -18.31 -13.33
N TRP A 5 -61.41 -17.06 -13.13
CA TRP A 5 -61.35 -16.43 -11.80
C TRP A 5 -62.74 -16.35 -11.13
N ASN A 6 -63.64 -15.52 -11.64
CA ASN A 6 -64.97 -15.29 -11.07
C ASN A 6 -65.85 -16.56 -10.99
N ASN A 7 -65.67 -17.48 -11.94
CA ASN A 7 -66.60 -18.59 -12.16
C ASN A 7 -66.15 -19.91 -11.52
N VAL A 8 -64.87 -20.06 -11.17
CA VAL A 8 -64.31 -21.32 -10.65
C VAL A 8 -63.29 -21.08 -9.53
N ILE A 9 -62.26 -20.27 -9.77
CA ILE A 9 -61.12 -20.16 -8.84
C ILE A 9 -61.52 -19.43 -7.56
N LEU A 10 -62.12 -18.24 -7.66
CA LEU A 10 -62.56 -17.45 -6.52
C LEU A 10 -63.60 -18.20 -5.66
N PRO A 11 -64.69 -18.79 -6.21
CA PRO A 11 -65.63 -19.59 -5.43
C PRO A 11 -65.00 -20.78 -4.68
N ILE A 12 -63.94 -21.41 -5.21
CA ILE A 12 -63.23 -22.48 -4.50
C ILE A 12 -62.39 -21.92 -3.35
N ILE A 13 -61.67 -20.81 -3.59
CA ILE A 13 -60.84 -20.10 -2.59
C ILE A 13 -61.70 -19.60 -1.42
N GLU A 14 -62.87 -19.02 -1.71
CA GLU A 14 -63.88 -18.62 -0.73
C GLU A 14 -64.41 -19.84 0.06
N SER A 15 -64.79 -20.92 -0.63
CA SER A 15 -65.36 -22.13 0.00
C SER A 15 -64.44 -22.84 0.99
N ILE A 16 -63.12 -22.63 0.89
CA ILE A 16 -62.12 -23.20 1.82
C ILE A 16 -61.51 -22.16 2.78
N ASN A 17 -61.92 -20.89 2.69
CA ASN A 17 -61.41 -19.76 3.46
C ASN A 17 -59.86 -19.70 3.49
N ALA A 18 -59.24 -19.70 2.31
CA ALA A 18 -57.78 -19.75 2.18
C ALA A 18 -57.12 -18.51 2.79
N SER A 19 -56.23 -18.71 3.77
CA SER A 19 -55.57 -17.60 4.48
C SER A 19 -54.19 -17.26 3.89
N TYR A 20 -53.59 -18.19 3.15
CA TYR A 20 -52.34 -17.96 2.42
C TYR A 20 -52.38 -18.61 1.02
N ILE A 21 -52.22 -17.79 -0.02
CA ILE A 21 -52.27 -18.16 -1.44
C ILE A 21 -50.89 -17.93 -2.09
N VAL A 22 -50.42 -18.87 -2.91
CA VAL A 22 -49.20 -18.71 -3.72
C VAL A 22 -49.55 -18.64 -5.20
N GLU A 23 -48.91 -17.73 -5.95
CA GLU A 23 -48.97 -17.65 -7.41
C GLU A 23 -47.59 -17.93 -8.01
N VAL A 24 -47.53 -18.77 -9.04
CA VAL A 24 -46.35 -19.02 -9.87
C VAL A 24 -46.69 -18.63 -11.32
N GLY A 25 -45.96 -17.64 -11.86
CA GLY A 25 -46.26 -17.05 -13.17
C GLY A 25 -47.33 -15.97 -13.07
N SER A 26 -46.90 -14.73 -12.83
CA SER A 26 -47.76 -13.56 -12.68
C SER A 26 -47.93 -12.78 -13.99
N ASP A 27 -46.95 -12.84 -14.90
CA ASP A 27 -46.91 -12.15 -16.20
C ASP A 27 -47.32 -10.67 -16.08
N THR A 28 -48.55 -10.31 -16.44
CA THR A 28 -49.08 -8.94 -16.50
C THR A 28 -49.80 -8.51 -15.22
N GLY A 29 -49.74 -9.31 -14.16
CA GLY A 29 -50.27 -8.98 -12.83
C GLY A 29 -51.79 -9.03 -12.70
N ILE A 30 -52.50 -9.58 -13.71
CA ILE A 30 -53.96 -9.62 -13.76
C ILE A 30 -54.51 -10.58 -12.69
N ASN A 31 -54.04 -11.83 -12.70
CA ASN A 31 -54.38 -12.82 -11.67
C ASN A 31 -53.98 -12.30 -10.27
N THR A 32 -52.74 -11.78 -10.15
CA THR A 32 -52.17 -11.20 -8.92
C THR A 32 -53.07 -10.15 -8.29
N ARG A 33 -53.60 -9.20 -9.09
CA ARG A 33 -54.57 -8.20 -8.61
C ARG A 33 -55.83 -8.84 -8.07
N ASN A 34 -56.40 -9.80 -8.79
CA ASN A 34 -57.64 -10.46 -8.38
C ASN A 34 -57.47 -11.22 -7.05
N ILE A 35 -56.31 -11.86 -6.84
CA ILE A 35 -55.96 -12.52 -5.57
C ILE A 35 -55.80 -11.49 -4.45
N LEU A 36 -55.14 -10.35 -4.72
CA LEU A 36 -54.96 -9.28 -3.74
C LEU A 36 -56.27 -8.60 -3.33
N GLU A 37 -57.25 -8.51 -4.24
CA GLU A 37 -58.60 -8.04 -3.93
C GLU A 37 -59.30 -9.01 -2.95
N TYR A 38 -59.21 -10.32 -3.16
CA TYR A 38 -59.66 -11.32 -2.17
C TYR A 38 -58.92 -11.20 -0.83
N CYS A 39 -57.60 -11.01 -0.85
CA CYS A 39 -56.77 -10.90 0.37
C CYS A 39 -57.13 -9.68 1.23
N VAL A 40 -57.51 -8.56 0.62
CA VAL A 40 -58.00 -7.37 1.35
C VAL A 40 -59.34 -7.63 2.02
N GLU A 41 -60.25 -8.36 1.36
CA GLU A 41 -61.60 -8.62 1.89
C GLU A 41 -61.63 -9.71 2.98
N HIS A 42 -60.70 -10.68 2.93
CA HIS A 42 -60.69 -11.87 3.80
C HIS A 42 -59.53 -11.89 4.82
N ASP A 43 -58.78 -10.79 4.95
CA ASP A 43 -57.58 -10.64 5.78
C ASP A 43 -56.45 -11.66 5.47
N ALA A 44 -56.45 -12.24 4.27
CA ALA A 44 -55.44 -13.19 3.81
C ALA A 44 -54.15 -12.49 3.33
N HIS A 45 -53.13 -13.29 3.00
CA HIS A 45 -51.86 -12.87 2.40
C HIS A 45 -51.58 -13.68 1.12
N MET A 46 -50.86 -13.10 0.15
CA MET A 46 -50.34 -13.85 -0.99
C MET A 46 -48.84 -13.64 -1.30
N THR A 47 -48.22 -14.69 -1.83
CA THR A 47 -46.86 -14.66 -2.38
C THR A 47 -46.89 -14.93 -3.89
N ALA A 48 -46.34 -14.02 -4.70
CA ALA A 48 -46.08 -14.24 -6.12
C ALA A 48 -44.65 -14.72 -6.38
N ILE A 49 -44.47 -15.58 -7.38
CA ILE A 49 -43.16 -16.07 -7.84
C ILE A 49 -43.12 -15.97 -9.36
N ASP A 50 -42.31 -15.04 -9.85
CA ASP A 50 -42.13 -14.80 -11.29
C ASP A 50 -40.71 -14.27 -11.55
N PRO A 51 -39.88 -14.93 -12.36
CA PRO A 51 -38.50 -14.47 -12.63
C PRO A 51 -38.43 -13.19 -13.47
N SER A 52 -39.52 -12.76 -14.13
CA SER A 52 -39.55 -11.62 -15.05
C SER A 52 -40.95 -10.99 -15.19
N PRO A 53 -41.59 -10.52 -14.09
CA PRO A 53 -42.93 -9.94 -14.14
C PRO A 53 -42.99 -8.69 -15.01
N ASN A 54 -44.10 -8.53 -15.72
CA ASN A 54 -44.38 -7.51 -16.72
C ASN A 54 -45.44 -6.49 -16.22
N PHE A 55 -45.36 -6.14 -14.94
CA PHE A 55 -46.19 -5.11 -14.28
C PHE A 55 -45.39 -4.36 -13.22
N ASN A 56 -45.93 -3.23 -12.76
CA ASN A 56 -45.36 -2.39 -11.70
C ASN A 56 -45.65 -3.04 -10.33
N PHE A 57 -44.89 -4.07 -9.96
CA PHE A 57 -45.12 -4.79 -8.70
C PHE A 57 -44.76 -3.93 -7.48
N GLU A 58 -43.83 -2.98 -7.60
CA GLU A 58 -43.51 -2.02 -6.53
C GLU A 58 -44.73 -1.14 -6.15
N GLU A 59 -45.64 -0.85 -7.10
CA GLU A 59 -46.92 -0.17 -6.81
C GLU A 59 -47.92 -1.09 -6.10
N PHE A 60 -47.82 -2.41 -6.28
CA PHE A 60 -48.65 -3.38 -5.56
C PHE A 60 -48.12 -3.57 -4.13
N GLU A 61 -46.81 -3.70 -3.94
CA GLU A 61 -46.17 -3.72 -2.60
C GLU A 61 -46.53 -2.48 -1.78
N LEU A 62 -46.49 -1.28 -2.39
CA LEU A 62 -46.88 -0.03 -1.74
C LEU A 62 -48.40 0.14 -1.48
N LYS A 63 -49.26 -0.61 -2.20
CA LYS A 63 -50.73 -0.49 -2.08
C LYS A 63 -51.32 -1.52 -1.13
N TYR A 64 -50.74 -2.72 -1.08
CA TYR A 64 -51.27 -3.87 -0.35
C TYR A 64 -50.43 -4.26 0.88
N GLU A 65 -49.31 -3.58 1.11
CA GLU A 65 -48.45 -3.67 2.30
C GLU A 65 -48.14 -5.13 2.71
N ASP A 66 -48.60 -5.58 3.87
CA ASP A 66 -48.31 -6.91 4.42
C ASP A 66 -49.05 -8.06 3.70
N LYS A 67 -49.97 -7.75 2.78
CA LYS A 67 -50.76 -8.75 2.03
C LYS A 67 -50.10 -9.23 0.75
N PHE A 68 -48.99 -8.63 0.33
CA PHE A 68 -48.28 -8.98 -0.91
C PHE A 68 -46.78 -9.17 -0.68
N GLU A 69 -46.24 -10.28 -1.19
CA GLU A 69 -44.79 -10.47 -1.35
C GLU A 69 -44.50 -11.04 -2.75
N ILE A 70 -43.41 -10.61 -3.41
CA ILE A 70 -43.03 -11.11 -4.75
C ILE A 70 -41.56 -11.52 -4.85
N TYR A 71 -41.32 -12.74 -5.36
CA TYR A 71 -39.99 -13.31 -5.55
C TYR A 71 -39.60 -13.40 -7.02
N ARG A 72 -38.56 -12.65 -7.39
CA ARG A 72 -38.02 -12.60 -8.76
C ARG A 72 -36.99 -13.69 -9.03
N GLU A 73 -37.42 -14.94 -8.95
CA GLU A 73 -36.61 -16.13 -9.18
C GLU A 73 -37.45 -17.30 -9.75
N LEU A 74 -36.84 -18.46 -9.99
CA LEU A 74 -37.55 -19.64 -10.49
C LEU A 74 -38.34 -20.32 -9.37
N SER A 75 -39.54 -20.82 -9.69
CA SER A 75 -40.42 -21.60 -8.79
C SER A 75 -39.70 -22.78 -8.14
N ILE A 76 -38.94 -23.56 -8.91
CA ILE A 76 -38.12 -24.68 -8.42
C ILE A 76 -37.10 -24.24 -7.34
N SER A 77 -36.60 -22.99 -7.41
CA SER A 77 -35.70 -22.43 -6.39
C SER A 77 -36.46 -21.91 -5.16
N ARG A 78 -37.63 -21.30 -5.37
CA ARG A 78 -38.37 -20.59 -4.31
C ARG A 78 -39.33 -21.46 -3.51
N LEU A 79 -40.07 -22.35 -4.16
CA LEU A 79 -41.05 -23.22 -3.51
C LEU A 79 -40.47 -24.05 -2.34
N PRO A 80 -39.21 -24.55 -2.39
CA PRO A 80 -38.58 -25.21 -1.25
C PRO A 80 -38.48 -24.35 0.02
N LEU A 81 -38.58 -23.02 -0.09
CA LEU A 81 -38.50 -22.05 1.01
C LEU A 81 -39.88 -21.58 1.51
N LEU A 82 -40.98 -21.97 0.85
CA LEU A 82 -42.34 -21.63 1.25
C LEU A 82 -43.01 -22.81 1.96
N GLU A 83 -43.71 -22.51 3.05
CA GLU A 83 -44.43 -23.48 3.87
C GLU A 83 -45.83 -22.95 4.22
N ASN A 84 -46.77 -23.86 4.48
CA ASN A 84 -48.05 -23.59 5.15
C ASN A 84 -49.05 -22.70 4.38
N TYR A 85 -48.91 -22.56 3.05
CA TYR A 85 -49.98 -22.04 2.19
C TYR A 85 -51.13 -23.03 2.04
N ASP A 86 -52.35 -22.50 1.86
CA ASP A 86 -53.57 -23.28 1.63
C ASP A 86 -53.78 -23.62 0.15
N VAL A 87 -53.37 -22.70 -0.74
CA VAL A 87 -53.65 -22.75 -2.18
C VAL A 87 -52.39 -22.34 -2.95
N ILE A 88 -52.13 -22.99 -4.08
CA ILE A 88 -51.11 -22.56 -5.05
C ILE A 88 -51.63 -22.63 -6.49
N LEU A 89 -51.40 -21.56 -7.25
CA LEU A 89 -51.72 -21.42 -8.67
C LEU A 89 -50.42 -21.57 -9.48
N LEU A 90 -50.37 -22.58 -10.36
CA LEU A 90 -49.25 -22.86 -11.27
C LEU A 90 -49.60 -22.46 -12.71
N ASP A 91 -49.08 -21.32 -13.17
CA ASP A 91 -49.20 -20.77 -14.53
C ASP A 91 -47.82 -20.34 -15.09
N GLY A 92 -46.76 -21.10 -14.72
CA GLY A 92 -45.36 -20.83 -15.04
C GLY A 92 -44.90 -21.31 -16.43
N ASP A 93 -43.68 -21.84 -16.54
CA ASP A 93 -43.11 -22.34 -17.79
C ASP A 93 -43.76 -23.69 -18.17
N HIS A 94 -44.60 -23.71 -19.22
CA HIS A 94 -45.52 -24.83 -19.54
C HIS A 94 -44.83 -26.07 -20.14
N ASN A 95 -43.92 -26.68 -19.39
CA ASN A 95 -43.27 -27.95 -19.72
C ASN A 95 -43.33 -28.97 -18.59
N TRP A 96 -43.08 -30.24 -18.97
CA TRP A 96 -43.11 -31.37 -18.07
C TRP A 96 -42.15 -31.19 -16.88
N TYR A 97 -40.90 -30.79 -17.16
CA TYR A 97 -39.86 -30.70 -16.13
C TYR A 97 -40.22 -29.71 -15.03
N THR A 98 -40.70 -28.51 -15.39
CA THR A 98 -41.10 -27.49 -14.43
C THR A 98 -42.25 -27.99 -13.56
N VAL A 99 -43.40 -28.33 -14.17
CA VAL A 99 -44.62 -28.71 -13.43
C VAL A 99 -44.41 -29.95 -12.56
N TYR A 100 -43.70 -30.98 -13.06
CA TYR A 100 -43.44 -32.20 -12.29
C TYR A 100 -42.57 -31.91 -11.05
N ASN A 101 -41.53 -31.08 -11.18
CA ASN A 101 -40.66 -30.75 -10.04
C ASN A 101 -41.33 -29.80 -9.05
N GLU A 102 -42.16 -28.85 -9.51
CA GLU A 102 -43.02 -28.04 -8.64
C GLU A 102 -43.90 -28.93 -7.75
N LEU A 103 -44.62 -29.90 -8.36
CA LEU A 103 -45.47 -30.84 -7.64
C LEU A 103 -44.68 -31.73 -6.65
N LYS A 104 -43.52 -32.26 -7.05
CA LYS A 104 -42.64 -33.03 -6.13
C LYS A 104 -42.03 -32.18 -5.00
N ILE A 105 -41.83 -30.87 -5.21
CA ILE A 105 -41.43 -29.95 -4.12
C ILE A 105 -42.59 -29.70 -3.16
N ILE A 106 -43.81 -29.48 -3.67
CA ILE A 106 -45.02 -29.30 -2.84
C ILE A 106 -45.29 -30.56 -2.00
N GLU A 107 -45.25 -31.75 -2.60
CA GLU A 107 -45.38 -33.05 -1.90
C GLU A 107 -44.36 -33.19 -0.76
N LYS A 108 -43.11 -32.80 -1.00
CA LYS A 108 -42.03 -32.86 -0.01
C LYS A 108 -42.23 -31.86 1.13
N ASN A 109 -42.58 -30.60 0.83
CA ASN A 109 -42.73 -29.52 1.81
C ASN A 109 -43.94 -29.72 2.73
N PHE A 110 -45.00 -30.38 2.23
CA PHE A 110 -46.21 -30.67 2.99
C PHE A 110 -46.29 -32.10 3.54
N LYS A 111 -45.16 -32.83 3.56
CA LYS A 111 -45.08 -34.13 4.22
C LYS A 111 -45.44 -34.01 5.70
N ASN A 112 -46.47 -34.76 6.13
CA ASN A 112 -47.09 -34.68 7.46
C ASN A 112 -47.84 -33.36 7.78
N LYS A 113 -48.17 -32.54 6.77
CA LYS A 113 -49.01 -31.33 6.88
C LYS A 113 -50.31 -31.49 6.06
N LYS A 114 -51.22 -30.51 6.17
CA LYS A 114 -52.35 -30.35 5.23
C LYS A 114 -51.78 -29.96 3.86
N PHE A 115 -51.80 -30.87 2.88
CA PHE A 115 -51.37 -30.58 1.51
C PHE A 115 -52.27 -29.50 0.88
N PRO A 116 -51.70 -28.52 0.15
CA PRO A 116 -52.46 -27.38 -0.40
C PRO A 116 -53.36 -27.78 -1.57
N LEU A 117 -54.36 -26.97 -1.87
CA LEU A 117 -55.07 -27.04 -3.14
C LEU A 117 -54.14 -26.54 -4.25
N VAL A 118 -53.85 -27.38 -5.24
CA VAL A 118 -53.03 -26.99 -6.40
C VAL A 118 -53.94 -26.76 -7.60
N ILE A 119 -53.89 -25.56 -8.16
CA ILE A 119 -54.58 -25.18 -9.40
C ILE A 119 -53.52 -25.06 -10.50
N LEU A 120 -53.74 -25.68 -11.66
CA LEU A 120 -52.79 -25.69 -12.78
C LEU A 120 -53.42 -25.14 -14.06
N HIS A 121 -52.66 -24.38 -14.84
CA HIS A 121 -53.09 -23.83 -16.13
C HIS A 121 -52.45 -24.57 -17.32
N ASP A 122 -52.95 -24.32 -18.53
CA ASP A 122 -52.48 -24.89 -19.81
C ASP A 122 -52.33 -26.43 -19.84
N ILE A 123 -53.08 -27.13 -18.98
CA ILE A 123 -53.23 -28.60 -18.93
C ILE A 123 -54.20 -29.17 -19.99
N GLY A 124 -54.57 -28.34 -20.97
CA GLY A 124 -55.27 -28.68 -22.22
C GLY A 124 -54.44 -28.28 -23.45
N TRP A 125 -55.08 -28.16 -24.62
CA TRP A 125 -54.35 -27.80 -25.84
C TRP A 125 -53.94 -26.31 -25.83
N PRO A 126 -52.68 -25.94 -26.11
CA PRO A 126 -51.65 -26.77 -26.75
C PRO A 126 -50.71 -27.57 -25.82
N TYR A 127 -50.49 -27.16 -24.56
CA TYR A 127 -49.32 -27.64 -23.81
C TYR A 127 -49.53 -28.86 -22.91
N ALA A 128 -50.75 -29.38 -22.78
CA ALA A 128 -51.03 -30.65 -22.08
C ALA A 128 -50.06 -31.78 -22.43
N ARG A 129 -49.69 -31.89 -23.71
CA ARG A 129 -48.91 -33.00 -24.29
C ARG A 129 -47.65 -32.53 -25.05
N ARG A 130 -47.27 -31.26 -24.92
CA ARG A 130 -46.14 -30.63 -25.61
C ARG A 130 -45.52 -29.56 -24.74
N ASP A 131 -44.22 -29.65 -24.50
CA ASP A 131 -43.48 -28.64 -23.75
C ASP A 131 -43.42 -27.29 -24.50
N LEU A 132 -43.68 -26.22 -23.74
CA LEU A 132 -43.21 -24.87 -24.01
C LEU A 132 -41.92 -24.60 -23.23
N TYR A 133 -40.99 -23.86 -23.85
CA TYR A 133 -39.90 -23.22 -23.12
C TYR A 133 -39.89 -21.71 -23.38
N TYR A 134 -40.06 -20.89 -22.34
CA TYR A 134 -39.74 -19.46 -22.42
C TYR A 134 -38.22 -19.24 -22.55
N ASN A 135 -37.45 -19.91 -21.69
CA ASN A 135 -35.99 -20.03 -21.82
C ASN A 135 -35.56 -21.52 -21.71
N PRO A 136 -35.20 -22.18 -22.83
CA PRO A 136 -34.77 -23.58 -22.81
C PRO A 136 -33.59 -23.85 -21.87
N GLU A 137 -32.72 -22.88 -21.63
CA GLU A 137 -31.55 -23.05 -20.76
C GLU A 137 -31.87 -23.16 -19.26
N ASN A 138 -33.12 -22.90 -18.86
CA ASN A 138 -33.59 -23.20 -17.50
C ASN A 138 -33.82 -24.73 -17.30
N ILE A 139 -33.99 -25.49 -18.39
CA ILE A 139 -34.34 -26.92 -18.36
C ILE A 139 -33.09 -27.77 -18.58
N PRO A 140 -32.75 -28.72 -17.68
CA PRO A 140 -31.60 -29.60 -17.86
C PRO A 140 -31.73 -30.43 -19.14
N GLU A 141 -30.63 -30.59 -19.90
CA GLU A 141 -30.62 -31.22 -21.22
C GLU A 141 -31.28 -32.61 -21.24
N ALA A 142 -31.10 -33.42 -20.20
CA ALA A 142 -31.69 -34.75 -20.07
C ALA A 142 -33.24 -34.78 -19.98
N TYR A 143 -33.89 -33.64 -19.73
CA TYR A 143 -35.34 -33.48 -19.70
C TYR A 143 -35.85 -32.50 -20.77
N ARG A 144 -34.97 -31.97 -21.63
CA ARG A 144 -35.29 -30.95 -22.62
C ARG A 144 -35.64 -31.60 -23.96
N GLN A 145 -36.93 -31.57 -24.32
CA GLN A 145 -37.42 -32.07 -25.61
C GLN A 145 -36.86 -31.24 -26.77
N PRO A 146 -36.55 -31.83 -27.94
CA PRO A 146 -36.10 -31.06 -29.11
C PRO A 146 -37.14 -30.01 -29.54
N TYR A 147 -36.76 -28.73 -29.65
CA TYR A 147 -37.67 -27.59 -29.79
C TYR A 147 -37.37 -26.67 -30.99
N LYS A 148 -38.37 -25.91 -31.47
CA LYS A 148 -38.24 -24.89 -32.54
C LYS A 148 -39.22 -23.72 -32.36
N LYS A 149 -38.85 -22.54 -32.88
CA LYS A 149 -39.74 -21.37 -33.03
C LYS A 149 -40.64 -21.52 -34.26
N LEU A 150 -41.67 -22.35 -34.14
CA LEU A 150 -42.64 -22.72 -35.18
C LEU A 150 -44.05 -22.80 -34.57
N GLY A 151 -45.09 -22.51 -35.36
CA GLY A 151 -46.46 -22.34 -34.87
C GLY A 151 -47.26 -23.63 -34.80
N MET A 152 -48.21 -23.70 -33.86
CA MET A 152 -49.08 -24.86 -33.65
C MET A 152 -50.49 -24.63 -34.23
N TYR A 153 -51.17 -25.71 -34.63
CA TYR A 153 -52.56 -25.70 -35.10
C TYR A 153 -53.37 -26.79 -34.38
N PRO A 154 -54.63 -26.53 -33.97
CA PRO A 154 -55.47 -27.54 -33.35
C PRO A 154 -55.61 -28.80 -34.23
N GLY A 155 -55.44 -29.97 -33.63
CA GLY A 155 -55.52 -31.26 -34.33
C GLY A 155 -54.33 -31.58 -35.25
N GLN A 156 -53.21 -30.85 -35.15
CA GLN A 156 -51.99 -31.12 -35.93
C GLN A 156 -50.77 -31.24 -35.01
N THR A 157 -50.11 -32.40 -35.05
CA THR A 157 -48.89 -32.70 -34.26
C THR A 157 -47.63 -32.02 -34.81
N ASP A 158 -47.63 -31.61 -36.08
CA ASP A 158 -46.50 -30.95 -36.72
C ASP A 158 -46.50 -29.43 -36.50
N LEU A 159 -45.39 -28.89 -36.00
CA LEU A 159 -45.17 -27.44 -35.99
C LEU A 159 -45.02 -26.89 -37.42
N LYS A 160 -45.64 -25.74 -37.71
CA LYS A 160 -45.66 -25.11 -39.04
C LYS A 160 -44.76 -23.87 -39.14
N ASN A 161 -44.18 -23.66 -40.32
CA ASN A 161 -43.26 -22.55 -40.61
C ASN A 161 -43.94 -21.21 -40.92
N GLN A 162 -45.26 -21.21 -41.14
CA GLN A 162 -46.09 -20.03 -41.36
C GLN A 162 -47.37 -20.15 -40.51
N GLY A 163 -47.86 -19.02 -39.99
CA GLY A 163 -49.01 -18.97 -39.08
C GLY A 163 -48.80 -19.75 -37.77
N GLY A 164 -49.91 -20.21 -37.19
CA GLY A 164 -49.95 -21.03 -35.97
C GLY A 164 -49.78 -20.27 -34.65
N LEU A 165 -50.36 -20.81 -33.58
CA LEU A 165 -50.28 -20.31 -32.22
C LEU A 165 -48.83 -20.36 -31.71
N ASN A 166 -48.43 -19.35 -30.93
CA ASN A 166 -47.16 -19.26 -30.18
C ASN A 166 -45.87 -19.54 -30.99
N ARG A 167 -45.90 -19.25 -32.31
CA ARG A 167 -44.77 -19.41 -33.25
C ARG A 167 -43.47 -18.67 -32.84
N HIS A 168 -43.57 -17.67 -31.97
CA HIS A 168 -42.42 -16.88 -31.51
C HIS A 168 -41.72 -17.46 -30.27
N LEU A 169 -42.32 -18.45 -29.60
CA LEU A 169 -41.77 -19.16 -28.43
C LEU A 169 -41.12 -20.48 -28.87
N TYR A 170 -40.38 -21.12 -27.97
CA TYR A 170 -39.73 -22.41 -28.26
C TYR A 170 -40.67 -23.57 -27.93
N ASN A 171 -41.38 -24.05 -28.95
CA ASN A 171 -42.29 -25.19 -28.80
C ASN A 171 -41.52 -26.50 -29.05
N SER A 172 -41.72 -27.52 -28.21
CA SER A 172 -41.26 -28.88 -28.48
C SER A 172 -41.79 -29.36 -29.85
N ILE A 173 -40.92 -29.99 -30.64
CA ILE A 173 -41.23 -30.48 -31.99
C ILE A 173 -42.29 -31.59 -31.93
N TYR A 174 -42.23 -32.42 -30.89
CA TYR A 174 -43.08 -33.59 -30.71
C TYR A 174 -44.23 -33.33 -29.73
N GLU A 175 -45.30 -34.12 -29.84
CA GLU A 175 -46.48 -34.08 -28.97
C GLU A 175 -46.82 -35.52 -28.59
N ASN A 176 -47.22 -35.76 -27.33
CA ASN A 176 -47.48 -37.10 -26.76
C ASN A 176 -46.24 -38.01 -26.61
N ASN A 177 -45.02 -37.45 -26.68
CA ASN A 177 -43.82 -38.14 -26.16
C ASN A 177 -43.94 -38.36 -24.63
N PRO A 178 -43.27 -39.36 -24.05
CA PRO A 178 -43.03 -39.42 -22.61
C PRO A 178 -42.35 -38.15 -22.11
N LYS A 179 -42.73 -37.70 -20.91
CA LYS A 179 -42.17 -36.52 -20.24
C LYS A 179 -42.21 -35.24 -21.10
N ASN A 180 -43.38 -34.97 -21.68
CA ASN A 180 -43.66 -33.86 -22.58
C ASN A 180 -45.08 -33.32 -22.33
N GLY A 181 -45.19 -32.06 -21.91
CA GLY A 181 -46.42 -31.35 -21.60
C GLY A 181 -46.83 -31.35 -20.13
N THR A 182 -47.63 -30.34 -19.77
CA THR A 182 -48.09 -30.01 -18.41
C THR A 182 -49.01 -31.07 -17.81
N LEU A 183 -50.00 -31.58 -18.57
CA LEU A 183 -50.90 -32.64 -18.12
C LEU A 183 -50.15 -33.96 -17.92
N THR A 184 -49.18 -34.26 -18.79
CA THR A 184 -48.29 -35.42 -18.63
C THR A 184 -47.51 -35.34 -17.32
N ALA A 185 -47.07 -34.16 -16.88
CA ALA A 185 -46.40 -33.98 -15.58
C ALA A 185 -47.33 -34.19 -14.38
N VAL A 186 -48.59 -33.77 -14.47
CA VAL A 186 -49.59 -34.02 -13.42
C VAL A 186 -49.91 -35.51 -13.31
N GLU A 187 -50.09 -36.19 -14.44
CA GLU A 187 -50.37 -37.64 -14.48
C GLU A 187 -49.16 -38.45 -13.95
N ASP A 188 -47.94 -38.20 -14.45
CA ASP A 188 -46.71 -38.83 -13.96
C ASP A 188 -46.51 -38.57 -12.45
N PHE A 189 -46.82 -37.37 -11.95
CA PHE A 189 -46.71 -37.06 -10.52
C PHE A 189 -47.70 -37.85 -9.65
N ILE A 190 -48.95 -38.01 -10.09
CA ILE A 190 -50.00 -38.74 -9.37
C ILE A 190 -49.66 -40.24 -9.33
N ASP A 191 -49.25 -40.82 -10.45
CA ASP A 191 -48.91 -42.24 -10.55
C ASP A 191 -47.61 -42.58 -9.76
N GLU A 192 -46.70 -41.62 -9.59
CA GLU A 192 -45.48 -41.74 -8.77
C GLU A 192 -45.64 -41.24 -7.30
N SER A 193 -46.86 -41.11 -6.76
CA SER A 193 -47.09 -40.66 -5.37
C SER A 193 -47.64 -41.74 -4.42
N ASP A 194 -47.17 -41.72 -3.18
CA ASP A 194 -47.77 -42.49 -2.07
C ASP A 194 -49.13 -41.91 -1.61
N LEU A 195 -49.47 -40.67 -2.02
CA LEU A 195 -50.65 -39.93 -1.59
C LEU A 195 -51.82 -40.13 -2.55
N LYS A 196 -53.04 -40.28 -1.99
CA LYS A 196 -54.26 -40.44 -2.77
C LYS A 196 -54.83 -39.10 -3.20
N PHE A 197 -54.44 -38.66 -4.38
CA PHE A 197 -54.97 -37.45 -5.01
C PHE A 197 -56.34 -37.66 -5.69
N SER A 198 -57.07 -36.55 -5.79
CA SER A 198 -58.17 -36.34 -6.73
C SER A 198 -57.77 -35.20 -7.68
N PHE A 199 -58.00 -35.40 -8.97
CA PHE A 199 -57.71 -34.41 -10.01
C PHE A 199 -58.95 -34.14 -10.87
N LYS A 200 -59.25 -32.87 -11.12
CA LYS A 200 -60.31 -32.42 -12.04
C LYS A 200 -59.70 -31.67 -13.22
N LEU A 201 -60.12 -32.06 -14.42
CA LEU A 201 -59.65 -31.53 -15.71
C LEU A 201 -60.79 -30.76 -16.38
N ILE A 202 -60.72 -29.43 -16.35
CA ILE A 202 -61.61 -28.54 -17.09
C ILE A 202 -60.98 -28.25 -18.46
N LYS A 203 -61.71 -28.52 -19.55
CA LYS A 203 -61.18 -28.47 -20.93
C LYS A 203 -61.45 -27.16 -21.69
N ALA A 204 -61.98 -26.14 -21.02
CA ALA A 204 -62.14 -24.79 -21.58
C ALA A 204 -60.80 -24.03 -21.58
N PHE A 205 -60.70 -22.94 -22.34
CA PHE A 205 -59.63 -21.92 -22.27
C PHE A 205 -58.21 -22.45 -22.00
N HIS A 206 -57.69 -23.33 -22.86
CA HIS A 206 -56.38 -23.99 -22.75
C HIS A 206 -56.18 -24.94 -21.55
N GLY A 207 -57.09 -24.96 -20.59
CA GLY A 207 -57.21 -25.98 -19.54
C GLY A 207 -57.08 -25.41 -18.13
N LEU A 208 -57.90 -25.90 -17.20
CA LEU A 208 -57.70 -25.70 -15.77
C LEU A 208 -57.75 -27.03 -15.02
N GLY A 209 -56.65 -27.34 -14.34
CA GLY A 209 -56.47 -28.52 -13.51
C GLY A 209 -56.67 -28.17 -12.04
N ILE A 210 -57.35 -29.01 -11.29
CA ILE A 210 -57.56 -28.82 -9.84
C ILE A 210 -57.19 -30.11 -9.14
N LEU A 211 -56.12 -30.06 -8.34
CA LEU A 211 -55.45 -31.20 -7.71
C LEU A 211 -55.46 -31.03 -6.19
N PHE A 212 -55.96 -32.04 -5.48
CA PHE A 212 -56.12 -32.02 -4.02
C PHE A 212 -56.07 -33.44 -3.44
N ILE A 213 -55.77 -33.57 -2.15
CA ILE A 213 -55.89 -34.87 -1.46
C ILE A 213 -57.35 -35.29 -1.43
N LYS A 214 -57.63 -36.54 -1.80
CA LYS A 214 -58.98 -37.06 -1.96
C LYS A 214 -59.79 -36.97 -0.65
N ASN A 215 -60.79 -36.10 -0.65
CA ASN A 215 -61.77 -35.87 0.41
C ASN A 215 -63.15 -35.69 -0.26
N ASP A 216 -64.17 -36.41 0.20
CA ASP A 216 -65.52 -36.42 -0.38
C ASP A 216 -66.23 -35.05 -0.24
N GLU A 217 -65.86 -34.25 0.77
CA GLU A 217 -66.32 -32.87 0.94
C GLU A 217 -65.78 -31.94 -0.16
N MET A 218 -64.44 -31.93 -0.35
CA MET A 218 -63.78 -31.17 -1.42
C MET A 218 -64.21 -31.62 -2.82
N GLU A 219 -64.40 -32.94 -3.02
CA GLU A 219 -64.98 -33.52 -4.23
C GLU A 219 -66.36 -32.91 -4.53
N THR A 220 -67.21 -32.78 -3.51
CA THR A 220 -68.57 -32.22 -3.66
C THR A 220 -68.54 -30.72 -3.96
N ILE A 221 -67.75 -29.95 -3.19
CA ILE A 221 -67.59 -28.49 -3.36
C ILE A 221 -67.10 -28.17 -4.78
N ILE A 222 -66.00 -28.81 -5.22
CA ILE A 222 -65.40 -28.54 -6.54
C ILE A 222 -66.35 -28.99 -7.66
N LYS A 223 -67.05 -30.12 -7.51
CA LYS A 223 -68.05 -30.58 -8.49
C LYS A 223 -69.19 -29.58 -8.64
N GLU A 224 -69.78 -29.12 -7.54
CA GLU A 224 -70.88 -28.16 -7.58
C GLU A 224 -70.48 -26.82 -8.20
N ILE A 225 -69.26 -26.32 -7.93
CA ILE A 225 -68.76 -25.08 -8.53
C ILE A 225 -68.57 -25.25 -10.05
N ILE A 226 -67.96 -26.36 -10.50
CA ILE A 226 -67.79 -26.66 -11.93
C ILE A 226 -69.14 -26.85 -12.65
N GLU A 227 -70.15 -27.44 -12.01
CA GLU A 227 -71.50 -27.60 -12.59
C GLU A 227 -72.31 -26.30 -12.62
N LYS A 228 -72.00 -25.32 -11.75
CA LYS A 228 -72.59 -23.96 -11.76
C LYS A 228 -71.84 -22.99 -12.69
N ALA A 229 -70.57 -23.27 -13.01
CA ALA A 229 -69.78 -22.46 -13.92
C ALA A 229 -70.26 -22.60 -15.37
N ASP A 230 -70.84 -21.54 -15.94
CA ASP A 230 -71.38 -21.52 -17.32
C ASP A 230 -70.28 -21.44 -18.38
N LEU A 231 -69.37 -22.42 -18.38
CA LEU A 231 -68.17 -22.44 -19.21
C LEU A 231 -68.47 -22.50 -20.71
N LEU A 232 -69.65 -23.02 -21.10
CA LEU A 232 -70.04 -23.12 -22.51
C LEU A 232 -70.42 -21.75 -23.09
N ASN A 233 -71.24 -20.96 -22.40
CA ASN A 233 -71.59 -19.62 -22.87
C ASN A 233 -70.38 -18.68 -22.79
N ASN A 234 -69.54 -18.79 -21.75
CA ASN A 234 -68.27 -18.06 -21.67
C ASN A 234 -67.33 -18.37 -22.86
N LEU A 235 -67.24 -19.65 -23.29
CA LEU A 235 -66.45 -20.04 -24.47
C LEU A 235 -67.01 -19.45 -25.77
N GLU A 236 -68.33 -19.45 -25.93
CA GLU A 236 -69.02 -18.91 -27.11
C GLU A 236 -68.90 -17.38 -27.20
N GLU A 237 -69.03 -16.66 -26.08
CA GLU A 237 -68.85 -15.21 -26.01
C GLU A 237 -67.43 -14.80 -26.44
N GLU A 238 -66.41 -15.48 -25.91
CA GLU A 238 -65.01 -15.24 -26.29
C GLU A 238 -64.75 -15.57 -27.77
N ARG A 239 -65.39 -16.61 -28.32
CA ARG A 239 -65.32 -16.94 -29.75
C ARG A 239 -65.94 -15.84 -30.61
N VAL A 240 -67.07 -15.27 -30.19
CA VAL A 240 -67.77 -14.19 -30.90
C VAL A 240 -66.95 -12.89 -30.86
N LYS A 241 -66.38 -12.50 -29.71
CA LYS A 241 -65.48 -11.33 -29.59
C LYS A 241 -64.31 -11.41 -30.58
N LEU A 242 -63.64 -12.56 -30.64
CA LEU A 242 -62.50 -12.78 -31.55
C LEU A 242 -62.91 -12.68 -33.03
N LEU A 243 -64.11 -13.16 -33.39
CA LEU A 243 -64.63 -13.05 -34.76
C LEU A 243 -64.98 -11.60 -35.14
N ILE A 244 -65.53 -10.81 -34.21
CA ILE A 244 -65.81 -9.38 -34.42
C ILE A 244 -64.49 -8.62 -34.68
N ALA A 245 -63.52 -8.74 -33.77
CA ALA A 245 -62.23 -8.06 -33.90
C ALA A 245 -61.47 -8.44 -35.19
N HIS A 246 -61.56 -9.71 -35.62
CA HIS A 246 -61.00 -10.14 -36.89
C HIS A 246 -61.73 -9.54 -38.11
N SER A 247 -63.06 -9.45 -38.06
CA SER A 247 -63.88 -8.83 -39.10
C SER A 247 -63.55 -7.34 -39.26
N GLU A 248 -63.49 -6.60 -38.16
CA GLU A 248 -63.15 -5.17 -38.13
C GLU A 248 -61.74 -4.91 -38.68
N SER A 249 -60.76 -5.71 -38.26
CA SER A 249 -59.38 -5.66 -38.78
C SER A 249 -59.32 -5.87 -40.30
N ASN A 250 -60.09 -6.84 -40.83
CA ASN A 250 -60.18 -7.09 -42.27
C ASN A 250 -60.87 -5.95 -43.03
N LEU A 251 -61.94 -5.36 -42.46
CA LEU A 251 -62.64 -4.21 -43.05
C LEU A 251 -61.73 -2.98 -43.13
N GLN A 252 -60.99 -2.67 -42.05
CA GLN A 252 -60.03 -1.56 -42.03
C GLN A 252 -58.89 -1.80 -43.04
N GLY A 253 -58.32 -3.00 -43.08
CA GLY A 253 -57.28 -3.38 -44.04
C GLY A 253 -57.75 -3.33 -45.50
N ASN A 254 -59.01 -3.66 -45.78
CA ASN A 254 -59.59 -3.53 -47.12
C ASN A 254 -59.91 -2.08 -47.50
N SER A 255 -60.35 -1.25 -46.54
CA SER A 255 -60.54 0.19 -46.74
C SER A 255 -59.24 0.87 -47.14
N LEU A 256 -58.15 0.64 -46.38
CA LEU A 256 -56.83 1.19 -46.67
C LEU A 256 -56.27 0.72 -48.02
N LYS A 257 -56.50 -0.55 -48.41
CA LYS A 257 -56.14 -1.05 -49.76
C LYS A 257 -56.93 -0.37 -50.88
N LYS A 258 -58.21 -0.08 -50.66
CA LYS A 258 -59.05 0.62 -51.63
C LYS A 258 -58.58 2.07 -51.79
N GLU A 259 -58.37 2.78 -50.68
CA GLU A 259 -57.87 4.16 -50.68
C GLU A 259 -56.49 4.27 -51.35
N LEU A 260 -55.55 3.37 -51.04
CA LEU A 260 -54.24 3.32 -51.68
C LEU A 260 -54.35 3.16 -53.21
N ASN A 261 -55.26 2.31 -53.69
CA ASN A 261 -55.48 2.10 -55.12
C ASN A 261 -56.21 3.27 -55.80
N GLU A 262 -57.15 3.92 -55.12
CA GLU A 262 -57.77 5.14 -55.62
C GLU A 262 -56.78 6.31 -55.70
N ASN A 263 -55.91 6.46 -54.69
CA ASN A 263 -54.91 7.53 -54.66
C ASN A 263 -53.80 7.30 -55.69
N LYS A 264 -53.42 6.05 -55.98
CA LYS A 264 -52.58 5.71 -57.15
C LYS A 264 -53.23 6.12 -58.48
N LYS A 265 -54.52 5.81 -58.68
CA LYS A 265 -55.26 6.23 -59.89
C LYS A 265 -55.41 7.74 -60.01
N LYS A 266 -55.57 8.45 -58.89
CA LYS A 266 -55.61 9.93 -58.86
C LYS A 266 -54.25 10.52 -59.25
N LEU A 267 -53.14 9.94 -58.77
CA LEU A 267 -51.78 10.34 -59.15
C LEU A 267 -51.54 10.13 -60.66
N GLU A 268 -51.79 8.93 -61.16
CA GLU A 268 -51.68 8.57 -62.59
C GLU A 268 -52.57 9.46 -63.47
N TYR A 269 -53.78 9.81 -63.02
CA TYR A 269 -54.65 10.76 -63.72
C TYR A 269 -54.11 12.20 -63.71
N VAL A 270 -53.50 12.65 -62.62
CA VAL A 270 -52.87 13.98 -62.52
C VAL A 270 -51.62 14.07 -63.41
N GLU A 271 -50.78 13.05 -63.43
CA GLU A 271 -49.61 12.94 -64.31
C GLU A 271 -50.03 12.99 -65.80
N ASN A 272 -51.05 12.21 -66.19
CA ASN A 272 -51.59 12.24 -67.55
C ASN A 272 -52.31 13.56 -67.88
N ARG A 273 -52.94 14.23 -66.90
CA ARG A 273 -53.56 15.55 -67.07
C ARG A 273 -52.54 16.66 -67.26
N LEU A 274 -51.35 16.57 -66.65
CA LEU A 274 -50.25 17.51 -66.90
C LEU A 274 -49.90 17.53 -68.40
N ASN A 275 -49.80 16.36 -69.03
CA ASN A 275 -49.48 16.19 -70.45
C ASN A 275 -50.60 16.59 -71.43
N LEU A 276 -51.82 16.90 -70.96
CA LEU A 276 -53.00 17.13 -71.82
C LEU A 276 -53.69 18.48 -71.64
N THR A 277 -53.32 19.28 -70.62
CA THR A 277 -54.05 20.52 -70.29
C THR A 277 -53.61 21.74 -71.12
N GLU A 278 -52.74 21.57 -72.12
CA GLU A 278 -52.31 22.62 -73.06
C GLU A 278 -53.35 23.00 -74.13
N LEU A 279 -54.57 22.41 -74.15
CA LEU A 279 -55.31 22.19 -75.41
C LEU A 279 -56.85 22.49 -75.47
N LYS A 280 -57.30 23.68 -75.00
CA LYS A 280 -58.58 24.40 -75.33
C LYS A 280 -59.84 24.18 -74.44
N SER A 281 -60.88 25.03 -74.63
CA SER A 281 -62.09 25.14 -73.77
C SER A 281 -63.34 25.82 -74.39
N ALA A 282 -64.51 25.62 -73.73
CA ALA A 282 -65.80 26.37 -73.81
C ALA A 282 -66.65 26.24 -75.14
N ASN A 283 -67.93 26.66 -75.27
CA ASN A 283 -68.92 27.33 -74.39
C ASN A 283 -70.40 27.10 -74.88
N GLU A 284 -71.43 27.16 -74.01
CA GLU A 284 -72.87 27.38 -74.37
C GLU A 284 -73.65 28.16 -73.28
N THR A 285 -74.48 29.15 -73.66
CA THR A 285 -74.77 30.29 -72.75
C THR A 285 -76.20 30.88 -72.84
N LYS A 286 -77.28 30.07 -72.95
CA LYS A 286 -78.68 30.61 -72.97
C LYS A 286 -79.68 30.03 -71.97
N LEU A 287 -79.54 28.79 -71.52
CA LEU A 287 -80.24 28.29 -70.32
C LEU A 287 -79.88 29.12 -69.05
N ILE A 288 -78.75 29.83 -69.14
CA ILE A 288 -78.10 30.55 -68.06
C ILE A 288 -78.96 31.69 -67.50
N GLN A 289 -79.71 32.49 -68.27
CA GLN A 289 -80.42 33.65 -67.68
C GLN A 289 -81.52 33.33 -66.67
N LYS A 290 -82.42 32.37 -66.95
CA LYS A 290 -83.43 31.95 -65.96
C LYS A 290 -82.80 31.16 -64.80
N LYS A 291 -81.62 30.58 -65.03
CA LYS A 291 -80.79 30.05 -63.96
C LYS A 291 -80.04 31.14 -63.19
N GLU A 292 -79.68 32.27 -63.77
CA GLU A 292 -78.81 33.30 -63.20
C GLU A 292 -79.39 33.96 -61.96
N GLU A 293 -80.72 34.13 -61.88
CA GLU A 293 -81.36 34.70 -60.70
C GLU A 293 -81.42 33.70 -59.52
N GLN A 294 -81.77 32.44 -59.81
CA GLN A 294 -81.67 31.34 -58.84
C GLN A 294 -80.21 31.11 -58.41
N LEU A 295 -79.31 31.12 -59.39
CA LEU A 295 -77.87 30.97 -59.26
C LEU A 295 -77.23 32.19 -58.60
N LYS A 296 -77.84 33.38 -58.61
CA LYS A 296 -77.35 34.54 -57.85
C LYS A 296 -77.60 34.32 -56.37
N ASN A 297 -78.84 34.00 -55.98
CA ASN A 297 -79.17 33.69 -54.59
C ASN A 297 -78.35 32.48 -54.09
N ILE A 298 -78.22 31.43 -54.91
CA ILE A 298 -77.36 30.28 -54.63
C ILE A 298 -75.86 30.65 -54.64
N LYS A 299 -75.39 31.58 -55.50
CA LYS A 299 -74.00 32.09 -55.49
C LYS A 299 -73.73 32.91 -54.24
N ASP A 300 -74.67 33.70 -53.75
CA ASP A 300 -74.49 34.52 -52.56
C ASP A 300 -74.43 33.62 -51.32
N GLN A 301 -75.29 32.59 -51.24
CA GLN A 301 -75.20 31.52 -50.24
C GLN A 301 -73.93 30.66 -50.39
N LEU A 302 -73.52 30.32 -51.62
CA LEU A 302 -72.31 29.57 -51.93
C LEU A 302 -71.05 30.39 -51.63
N ASN A 303 -71.06 31.71 -51.84
CA ASN A 303 -69.97 32.60 -51.49
C ASN A 303 -69.85 32.75 -49.97
N GLN A 304 -70.96 32.90 -49.24
CA GLN A 304 -70.94 32.86 -47.77
C GLN A 304 -70.46 31.51 -47.24
N THR A 305 -70.90 30.41 -47.85
CA THR A 305 -70.49 29.05 -47.50
C THR A 305 -69.03 28.79 -47.88
N LYS A 306 -68.56 29.34 -49.01
CA LYS A 306 -67.17 29.26 -49.45
C LYS A 306 -66.28 30.12 -48.56
N THR A 307 -66.62 31.35 -48.23
CA THR A 307 -65.84 32.14 -47.26
C THR A 307 -65.75 31.44 -45.91
N ARG A 308 -66.80 30.73 -45.47
CA ARG A 308 -66.75 29.86 -44.28
C ARG A 308 -65.90 28.61 -44.49
N LEU A 309 -65.92 28.01 -45.69
CA LEU A 309 -65.08 26.87 -46.06
C LEU A 309 -63.61 27.28 -46.13
N ASP A 310 -63.24 28.30 -46.90
CA ASP A 310 -61.90 28.90 -46.98
C ASP A 310 -61.38 29.27 -45.57
N GLN A 311 -62.23 29.79 -44.67
CA GLN A 311 -61.89 30.04 -43.25
C GLN A 311 -61.73 28.76 -42.42
N THR A 312 -62.44 27.68 -42.75
CA THR A 312 -62.38 26.39 -42.05
C THR A 312 -61.22 25.53 -42.56
N GLU A 313 -60.91 25.57 -43.85
CA GLU A 313 -59.70 25.03 -44.48
C GLU A 313 -58.47 25.78 -43.96
N GLY A 314 -58.51 27.12 -43.88
CA GLY A 314 -57.45 27.90 -43.24
C GLY A 314 -57.23 27.53 -41.76
N ARG A 315 -58.31 27.27 -41.00
CA ARG A 315 -58.21 26.71 -39.64
C ARG A 315 -57.74 25.26 -39.61
N PHE A 316 -58.11 24.45 -40.59
CA PHE A 316 -57.71 23.04 -40.68
C PHE A 316 -56.22 22.92 -41.01
N GLU A 317 -55.70 23.73 -41.93
CA GLU A 317 -54.27 23.85 -42.19
C GLU A 317 -53.52 24.40 -40.97
N GLN A 318 -54.04 25.41 -40.27
CA GLN A 318 -53.47 25.84 -38.98
C GLN A 318 -53.44 24.72 -37.92
N ILE A 319 -54.50 23.92 -37.81
CA ILE A 319 -54.56 22.77 -36.89
C ILE A 319 -53.59 21.66 -37.33
N LYS A 320 -53.46 21.43 -38.63
CA LYS A 320 -52.55 20.44 -39.25
C LYS A 320 -51.08 20.85 -39.09
N ASP A 321 -50.75 22.12 -39.25
CA ASP A 321 -49.43 22.68 -38.94
C ASP A 321 -49.12 22.58 -37.45
N HIS A 322 -50.07 22.90 -36.57
CA HIS A 322 -49.94 22.66 -35.13
C HIS A 322 -49.77 21.17 -34.79
N LEU A 323 -50.47 20.27 -35.49
CA LEU A 323 -50.35 18.82 -35.30
C LEU A 323 -48.97 18.31 -35.77
N ASN A 324 -48.49 18.78 -36.92
CA ASN A 324 -47.15 18.49 -37.43
C ASN A 324 -46.07 18.97 -36.46
N LEU A 325 -46.15 20.23 -36.02
CA LEU A 325 -45.22 20.81 -35.04
C LEU A 325 -45.27 20.09 -33.69
N SER A 326 -46.46 19.64 -33.26
CA SER A 326 -46.64 18.82 -32.07
C SER A 326 -46.02 17.43 -32.23
N ASN A 327 -46.17 16.80 -33.40
CA ASN A 327 -45.55 15.51 -33.72
C ASN A 327 -44.02 15.60 -33.77
N GLU A 328 -43.46 16.68 -34.33
CA GLU A 328 -42.01 16.95 -34.27
C GLU A 328 -41.53 17.15 -32.82
N LEU A 329 -42.30 17.89 -32.00
CA LEU A 329 -42.04 18.06 -30.57
C LEU A 329 -42.11 16.72 -29.82
N ILE A 330 -43.07 15.85 -30.13
CA ILE A 330 -43.21 14.52 -29.55
C ILE A 330 -42.02 13.64 -29.95
N GLN A 331 -41.67 13.54 -31.23
CA GLN A 331 -40.51 12.76 -31.70
C GLN A 331 -39.21 13.24 -31.02
N LYS A 332 -39.01 14.56 -30.95
CA LYS A 332 -37.86 15.17 -30.26
C LYS A 332 -37.88 14.93 -28.74
N LYS A 333 -39.05 14.79 -28.13
CA LYS A 333 -39.20 14.40 -26.71
C LYS A 333 -38.98 12.92 -26.49
N GLU A 334 -39.40 12.04 -27.39
CA GLU A 334 -39.05 10.62 -27.35
C GLU A 334 -37.57 10.38 -27.59
N GLU A 335 -36.92 11.17 -28.45
CA GLU A 335 -35.46 11.14 -28.66
C GLU A 335 -34.73 11.59 -27.39
N GLN A 336 -35.16 12.70 -26.78
CA GLN A 336 -34.64 13.14 -25.46
C GLN A 336 -34.86 12.07 -24.38
N LEU A 337 -36.01 11.38 -24.39
CA LEU A 337 -36.33 10.31 -23.43
C LEU A 337 -35.49 9.04 -23.68
N ARG A 338 -35.24 8.67 -24.93
CA ARG A 338 -34.31 7.57 -25.31
C ARG A 338 -32.89 7.89 -24.83
N ASN A 339 -32.37 9.05 -25.19
CA ASN A 339 -31.04 9.51 -24.75
C ASN A 339 -30.92 9.58 -23.21
N ALA A 340 -31.96 10.03 -22.50
CA ALA A 340 -31.99 10.03 -21.04
C ALA A 340 -32.04 8.61 -20.44
N LYS A 341 -32.79 7.67 -21.03
CA LYS A 341 -32.78 6.25 -20.63
C LYS A 341 -31.42 5.62 -20.86
N ASP A 342 -30.73 5.91 -21.96
CA ASP A 342 -29.41 5.37 -22.24
C ASP A 342 -28.32 5.93 -21.30
N GLN A 343 -28.40 7.22 -20.95
CA GLN A 343 -27.57 7.82 -19.90
C GLN A 343 -27.86 7.22 -18.52
N LEU A 344 -29.12 6.95 -18.19
CA LEU A 344 -29.51 6.27 -16.95
C LEU A 344 -28.97 4.82 -16.91
N ASN A 345 -29.08 4.08 -18.02
CA ASN A 345 -28.55 2.72 -18.16
C ASN A 345 -27.01 2.69 -18.02
N GLN A 346 -26.29 3.64 -18.62
CA GLN A 346 -24.85 3.81 -18.39
C GLN A 346 -24.54 4.12 -16.92
N THR A 347 -25.34 4.99 -16.28
CA THR A 347 -25.16 5.36 -14.86
C THR A 347 -25.39 4.16 -13.94
N ILE A 348 -26.42 3.34 -14.18
CA ILE A 348 -26.70 2.10 -13.45
C ILE A 348 -25.55 1.09 -13.62
N ASN A 349 -25.01 0.94 -14.84
CA ASN A 349 -23.87 0.06 -15.07
C ASN A 349 -22.59 0.58 -14.38
N ASN A 350 -22.35 1.89 -14.37
CA ASN A 350 -21.24 2.50 -13.63
C ASN A 350 -21.40 2.35 -12.11
N LEU A 351 -22.63 2.43 -11.58
CA LEU A 351 -22.92 2.15 -10.17
C LEU A 351 -22.65 0.68 -9.82
N LYS A 352 -23.13 -0.28 -10.60
CA LYS A 352 -22.82 -1.72 -10.42
C LYS A 352 -21.31 -2.00 -10.46
N GLN A 353 -20.57 -1.38 -11.38
CA GLN A 353 -19.11 -1.48 -11.43
C GLN A 353 -18.41 -0.83 -10.22
N THR A 354 -19.02 0.21 -9.63
CA THR A 354 -18.52 0.86 -8.42
C THR A 354 -18.83 0.03 -7.17
N GLU A 355 -19.99 -0.60 -7.10
CA GLU A 355 -20.40 -1.54 -6.05
C GLU A 355 -19.49 -2.77 -6.00
N ILE A 356 -19.17 -3.36 -7.17
CA ILE A 356 -18.20 -4.47 -7.28
C ILE A 356 -16.82 -4.03 -6.74
N LYS A 357 -16.34 -2.85 -7.13
CA LYS A 357 -15.07 -2.29 -6.61
C LYS A 357 -15.13 -2.02 -5.11
N LEU A 358 -16.24 -1.52 -4.58
CA LEU A 358 -16.46 -1.27 -3.16
C LEU A 358 -16.43 -2.59 -2.37
N LYS A 359 -17.07 -3.65 -2.88
CA LYS A 359 -17.05 -4.99 -2.29
C LYS A 359 -15.63 -5.56 -2.24
N SER A 360 -14.91 -5.54 -3.36
CA SER A 360 -13.50 -5.98 -3.41
C SER A 360 -12.59 -5.16 -2.49
N SER A 361 -12.81 -3.85 -2.38
CA SER A 361 -12.08 -2.97 -1.46
C SER A 361 -12.36 -3.30 0.02
N ASN A 362 -13.63 -3.58 0.35
CA ASN A 362 -14.05 -3.98 1.70
C ASN A 362 -13.50 -5.36 2.08
N ASP A 363 -13.48 -6.31 1.14
CA ASP A 363 -12.88 -7.64 1.37
C ASP A 363 -11.34 -7.54 1.49
N LEU A 364 -10.68 -6.67 0.72
CA LEU A 364 -9.26 -6.34 0.91
C LEU A 364 -8.99 -5.65 2.26
N ALA A 365 -9.89 -4.80 2.74
CA ALA A 365 -9.79 -4.16 4.05
C ALA A 365 -9.93 -5.19 5.19
N LYS A 366 -10.83 -6.18 5.05
CA LYS A 366 -10.94 -7.30 6.02
C LYS A 366 -9.66 -8.14 6.08
N GLU A 367 -9.05 -8.47 4.94
CA GLU A 367 -7.80 -9.23 4.94
C GLU A 367 -6.61 -8.39 5.43
N THR A 368 -6.55 -7.10 5.08
CA THR A 368 -5.60 -6.14 5.66
C THR A 368 -5.74 -6.06 7.18
N LYS A 369 -6.98 -6.08 7.72
CA LYS A 369 -7.22 -6.14 9.18
C LYS A 369 -6.69 -7.43 9.79
N LYS A 370 -6.91 -8.60 9.18
CA LYS A 370 -6.31 -9.87 9.66
C LYS A 370 -4.78 -9.86 9.61
N GLN A 371 -4.19 -9.20 8.62
CA GLN A 371 -2.73 -9.04 8.55
C GLN A 371 -2.22 -8.07 9.62
N LEU A 372 -2.95 -7.00 9.92
CA LEU A 372 -2.66 -6.11 11.04
C LEU A 372 -2.73 -6.85 12.38
N GLU A 373 -3.81 -7.60 12.65
CA GLU A 373 -3.97 -8.43 13.86
C GLU A 373 -2.81 -9.44 14.03
N LYS A 374 -2.39 -10.10 12.95
CA LYS A 374 -1.20 -10.97 12.94
C LYS A 374 0.10 -10.19 13.25
N THR A 375 0.22 -8.98 12.71
CA THR A 375 1.40 -8.12 12.89
C THR A 375 1.45 -7.56 14.33
N GLU A 376 0.32 -7.23 14.93
CA GLU A 376 0.21 -6.83 16.35
C GLU A 376 0.63 -7.98 17.28
N ILE A 377 0.21 -9.21 16.98
CA ILE A 377 0.65 -10.41 17.72
C ILE A 377 2.17 -10.62 17.56
N GLN A 378 2.72 -10.50 16.36
CA GLN A 378 4.16 -10.59 16.12
C GLN A 378 4.94 -9.46 16.81
N LEU A 379 4.42 -8.23 16.79
CA LEU A 379 5.01 -7.09 17.47
C LEU A 379 5.03 -7.30 18.98
N LYS A 380 3.94 -7.78 19.59
CA LYS A 380 3.86 -8.12 21.01
C LYS A 380 4.88 -9.20 21.39
N LEU A 381 4.97 -10.28 20.62
CA LEU A 381 5.99 -11.32 20.82
C LEU A 381 7.42 -10.77 20.68
N SER A 382 7.65 -9.82 19.76
CA SER A 382 8.95 -9.17 19.61
C SER A 382 9.29 -8.23 20.77
N LEU A 383 8.29 -7.57 21.37
CA LEU A 383 8.46 -6.73 22.56
C LEU A 383 8.75 -7.58 23.81
N GLU A 384 8.04 -8.70 23.98
CA GLU A 384 8.32 -9.68 25.04
C GLU A 384 9.75 -10.26 24.90
N LEU A 385 10.19 -10.56 23.67
CA LEU A 385 11.57 -10.98 23.39
C LEU A 385 12.60 -9.85 23.62
N ILE A 386 12.28 -8.60 23.30
CA ILE A 386 13.16 -7.46 23.58
C ILE A 386 13.33 -7.29 25.09
N GLN A 387 12.26 -7.37 25.88
CA GLN A 387 12.32 -7.30 27.34
C GLN A 387 13.16 -8.43 27.94
N GLU A 388 13.06 -9.64 27.38
CA GLU A 388 13.94 -10.77 27.75
C GLU A 388 15.43 -10.46 27.45
N LYS A 389 15.73 -9.81 26.31
CA LYS A 389 17.10 -9.45 25.95
C LYS A 389 17.62 -8.22 26.70
N GLU A 390 16.77 -7.28 27.07
CA GLU A 390 17.13 -6.16 27.96
C GLU A 390 17.50 -6.68 29.35
N ALA A 391 16.71 -7.58 29.94
CA ALA A 391 17.04 -8.23 31.21
C ALA A 391 18.35 -9.05 31.14
N PHE A 392 18.60 -9.74 30.03
CA PHE A 392 19.86 -10.47 29.79
C PHE A 392 21.06 -9.53 29.55
N ILE A 393 20.85 -8.35 28.96
CA ILE A 393 21.87 -7.30 28.84
C ILE A 393 22.19 -6.73 30.23
N ASP A 394 21.19 -6.47 31.08
CA ASP A 394 21.40 -6.03 32.46
C ASP A 394 22.18 -7.08 33.29
N GLU A 395 21.92 -8.38 33.08
CA GLU A 395 22.70 -9.46 33.69
C GLU A 395 24.17 -9.42 33.21
N ILE A 396 24.40 -9.35 31.90
CA ILE A 396 25.74 -9.24 31.30
C ILE A 396 26.46 -7.94 31.74
N GLU A 397 25.78 -6.81 31.85
CA GLU A 397 26.39 -5.57 32.34
C GLU A 397 26.79 -5.69 33.81
N ASN A 398 26.01 -6.40 34.63
CA ASN A 398 26.39 -6.69 36.02
C ASN A 398 27.55 -7.69 36.11
N GLU A 399 27.61 -8.74 35.27
CA GLU A 399 28.78 -9.62 35.17
C GLU A 399 30.03 -8.86 34.69
N LEU A 400 29.89 -8.00 33.68
CA LEU A 400 30.96 -7.16 33.14
C LEU A 400 31.48 -6.18 34.20
N LYS A 401 30.59 -5.61 35.01
CA LYS A 401 30.89 -4.73 36.15
C LYS A 401 31.60 -5.48 37.28
N GLN A 402 31.17 -6.70 37.61
CA GLN A 402 31.89 -7.57 38.55
C GLN A 402 33.29 -7.94 38.02
N THR A 403 33.37 -8.37 36.77
CA THR A 403 34.62 -8.72 36.08
C THR A 403 35.56 -7.51 35.98
N LYS A 404 35.04 -6.31 35.72
CA LYS A 404 35.80 -5.06 35.73
C LYS A 404 36.32 -4.73 37.14
N ASN A 405 35.52 -4.91 38.19
CA ASN A 405 35.98 -4.73 39.57
C ASN A 405 37.07 -5.75 39.96
N GLN A 406 36.97 -7.00 39.49
CA GLN A 406 38.02 -8.02 39.64
C GLN A 406 39.27 -7.67 38.83
N LEU A 407 39.12 -7.08 37.63
CA LEU A 407 40.22 -6.61 36.81
C LEU A 407 40.89 -5.36 37.40
N GLU A 408 40.15 -4.44 38.03
CA GLU A 408 40.69 -3.28 38.74
C GLU A 408 41.44 -3.70 40.01
N SER A 409 40.90 -4.64 40.79
CA SER A 409 41.62 -5.20 41.95
C SER A 409 42.86 -6.01 41.53
N SER A 410 42.78 -6.79 40.45
CA SER A 410 43.92 -7.48 39.84
C SER A 410 44.97 -6.50 39.30
N ASN A 411 44.56 -5.43 38.63
CA ASN A 411 45.45 -4.37 38.15
C ASN A 411 46.10 -3.62 39.31
N LYS A 412 45.39 -3.39 40.42
CA LYS A 412 45.96 -2.85 41.66
C LYS A 412 47.01 -3.79 42.24
N LEU A 413 46.74 -5.10 42.30
CA LEU A 413 47.71 -6.12 42.70
C LEU A 413 48.94 -6.15 41.77
N VAL A 414 48.75 -5.96 40.46
CA VAL A 414 49.84 -5.87 39.47
C VAL A 414 50.63 -4.57 39.65
N GLN A 415 49.99 -3.44 39.94
CA GLN A 415 50.67 -2.17 40.25
C GLN A 415 51.45 -2.22 41.57
N GLU A 416 50.92 -2.89 42.59
CA GLU A 416 51.62 -3.14 43.85
C GLU A 416 52.82 -4.07 43.65
N LYS A 417 52.64 -5.19 42.93
CA LYS A 417 53.75 -6.08 42.53
C LYS A 417 54.78 -5.36 41.67
N GLN A 418 54.37 -4.51 40.74
CA GLN A 418 55.27 -3.71 39.89
C GLN A 418 56.02 -2.65 40.70
N SER A 419 55.35 -1.99 41.67
CA SER A 419 55.98 -1.07 42.62
C SER A 419 57.03 -1.78 43.49
N ILE A 420 56.74 -2.98 43.98
CA ILE A 420 57.69 -3.85 44.69
C ILE A 420 58.87 -4.22 43.78
N ILE A 421 58.60 -4.67 42.55
CA ILE A 421 59.62 -5.01 41.55
C ILE A 421 60.51 -3.80 41.22
N ASP A 422 59.94 -2.60 41.04
CA ASP A 422 60.71 -1.41 40.70
C ASP A 422 61.42 -0.81 41.92
N ASN A 423 60.92 -1.02 43.14
CA ASN A 423 61.68 -0.76 44.37
C ASN A 423 62.84 -1.75 44.54
N ILE A 424 62.66 -3.03 44.20
CA ILE A 424 63.75 -4.03 44.14
C ILE A 424 64.77 -3.65 43.07
N LYS A 425 64.35 -3.25 41.85
CA LYS A 425 65.24 -2.75 40.80
C LYS A 425 65.96 -1.46 41.22
N LYS A 426 65.29 -0.50 41.86
CA LYS A 426 65.92 0.71 42.42
C LYS A 426 66.95 0.35 43.48
N LYS A 427 66.63 -0.55 44.42
CA LYS A 427 67.54 -1.00 45.48
C LYS A 427 68.75 -1.72 44.89
N LYS A 428 68.54 -2.69 43.99
CA LYS A 428 69.61 -3.37 43.23
C LYS A 428 70.47 -2.39 42.43
N LYS A 429 69.87 -1.43 41.73
CA LYS A 429 70.59 -0.42 40.92
C LYS A 429 71.33 0.60 41.79
N LYS A 430 70.84 0.92 43.00
CA LYS A 430 71.60 1.68 44.01
C LYS A 430 72.80 0.86 44.47
N THR A 431 72.59 -0.33 45.04
CA THR A 431 73.66 -1.19 45.58
C THR A 431 74.73 -1.54 44.54
N VAL A 432 74.37 -1.82 43.28
CA VAL A 432 75.35 -2.07 42.20
C VAL A 432 76.12 -0.79 41.84
N LYS A 433 75.50 0.40 41.86
CA LYS A 433 76.22 1.67 41.66
C LYS A 433 77.16 1.99 42.84
N GLU A 434 76.72 1.67 44.05
CA GLU A 434 77.43 1.88 45.32
C GLU A 434 78.68 0.98 45.38
N LEU A 435 78.53 -0.31 45.08
CA LEU A 435 79.63 -1.28 44.92
C LEU A 435 80.59 -0.90 43.77
N ASN A 436 80.07 -0.49 42.61
CA ASN A 436 80.94 -0.11 41.50
C ASN A 436 81.75 1.16 41.80
N SER A 437 81.21 2.12 42.56
CA SER A 437 82.00 3.26 43.09
C SER A 437 83.11 2.75 43.98
N GLN A 438 82.77 1.98 45.02
CA GLN A 438 83.76 1.42 45.96
C GLN A 438 84.88 0.64 45.25
N ILE A 439 84.56 -0.12 44.21
CA ILE A 439 85.54 -0.84 43.38
C ILE A 439 86.42 0.12 42.56
N ASP A 440 85.88 1.20 42.01
CA ASP A 440 86.66 2.19 41.27
C ASP A 440 87.53 3.09 42.17
N ASP A 441 87.05 3.37 43.38
CA ASP A 441 87.74 4.10 44.45
C ASP A 441 88.90 3.23 45.01
N LEU A 442 88.65 1.95 45.33
CA LEU A 442 89.70 1.00 45.73
C LEU A 442 90.79 0.82 44.66
N LYS A 443 90.45 0.88 43.37
CA LYS A 443 91.45 0.88 42.28
C LYS A 443 92.30 2.15 42.24
N VAL A 444 91.74 3.31 42.62
CA VAL A 444 92.49 4.58 42.73
C VAL A 444 93.47 4.46 43.90
N SER A 445 93.01 4.03 45.08
CA SER A 445 93.86 3.84 46.26
C SER A 445 94.94 2.77 46.06
N LEU A 446 94.65 1.67 45.36
CA LEU A 446 95.65 0.65 45.04
C LEU A 446 96.79 1.21 44.17
N ILE A 447 96.45 1.99 43.14
CA ILE A 447 97.44 2.65 42.26
C ILE A 447 98.30 3.67 43.03
N GLU A 448 97.72 4.37 44.00
CA GLU A 448 98.47 5.27 44.88
C GLU A 448 99.38 4.51 45.86
N MET A 449 98.91 3.40 46.45
CA MET A 449 99.74 2.53 47.30
C MET A 449 100.88 1.86 46.51
N GLU A 450 100.65 1.42 45.27
CA GLU A 450 101.71 0.95 44.36
C GLU A 450 102.80 2.01 44.21
N TYR A 451 102.43 3.25 43.90
CA TYR A 451 103.36 4.37 43.75
C TYR A 451 104.14 4.67 45.04
N LEU A 452 103.44 4.79 46.18
CA LEU A 452 104.02 5.09 47.49
C LEU A 452 104.93 3.96 48.02
N SER A 453 104.68 2.71 47.64
CA SER A 453 105.55 1.58 48.01
C SER A 453 106.97 1.70 47.43
N ASN A 454 107.13 2.44 46.32
CA ASN A 454 108.36 2.56 45.53
C ASN A 454 108.96 1.21 45.06
N LYS A 455 108.23 0.10 45.15
CA LYS A 455 108.71 -1.27 44.91
C LYS A 455 109.41 -1.44 43.56
N ASP A 456 108.78 -0.94 42.50
CA ASP A 456 109.23 -1.08 41.11
C ASP A 456 109.73 0.26 40.51
N ARG A 457 109.96 1.29 41.35
CA ARG A 457 110.40 2.62 40.88
C ARG A 457 111.92 2.71 40.73
N PRO A 458 112.46 3.20 39.59
CA PRO A 458 113.89 3.42 39.40
C PRO A 458 114.53 4.30 40.47
N LEU A 459 115.77 3.99 40.87
CA LEU A 459 116.47 4.66 41.98
C LEU A 459 116.55 6.20 41.80
N ILE A 460 116.78 6.65 40.56
CA ILE A 460 116.85 8.06 40.18
C ILE A 460 115.50 8.76 40.42
N GLN A 461 114.37 8.14 40.02
CA GLN A 461 113.04 8.71 40.22
C GLN A 461 112.66 8.77 41.72
N ARG A 462 113.11 7.79 42.51
CA ARG A 462 112.95 7.78 43.97
C ARG A 462 113.74 8.92 44.64
N LEU A 463 114.95 9.20 44.16
CA LEU A 463 115.75 10.34 44.61
C LEU A 463 115.08 11.69 44.27
N ILE A 464 114.56 11.81 43.04
CA ILE A 464 113.83 12.99 42.55
C ILE A 464 112.59 13.29 43.41
N SER A 465 111.73 12.30 43.67
CA SER A 465 110.57 12.47 44.57
C SER A 465 110.96 12.80 46.01
N ARG A 466 112.14 12.40 46.48
CA ARG A 466 112.64 12.74 47.82
C ARG A 466 113.12 14.19 47.92
N PHE A 467 113.59 14.77 46.81
CA PHE A 467 114.08 16.15 46.75
C PHE A 467 113.50 16.95 45.55
N PRO A 468 112.18 17.22 45.51
CA PRO A 468 111.55 17.88 44.36
C PRO A 468 112.09 19.28 44.08
N SER A 469 112.51 20.02 45.11
CA SER A 469 113.14 21.34 44.99
C SER A 469 114.47 21.29 44.22
N LEU A 470 115.29 20.26 44.44
CA LEU A 470 116.53 20.04 43.69
C LEU A 470 116.23 19.72 42.22
N TYR A 471 115.22 18.89 41.92
CA TYR A 471 114.80 18.65 40.53
C TYR A 471 114.30 19.94 39.84
N ILE A 472 113.53 20.77 40.53
CA ILE A 472 113.06 22.07 40.00
C ILE A 472 114.23 23.04 39.77
N LEU A 473 115.25 23.01 40.65
CA LEU A 473 116.48 23.80 40.49
C LEU A 473 117.39 23.29 39.36
N PHE A 474 117.49 21.98 39.13
CA PHE A 474 118.25 21.44 37.99
C PHE A 474 117.60 21.80 36.65
N ASN A 475 116.26 21.82 36.56
CA ASN A 475 115.52 22.23 35.36
C ASN A 475 115.36 23.77 35.24
N MET A 476 116.11 24.55 36.03
CA MET A 476 116.05 26.01 36.02
C MET A 476 116.55 26.63 34.70
N ASN A 477 117.42 25.93 33.96
CA ASN A 477 117.93 26.38 32.66
C ASN A 477 116.82 26.53 31.59
N GLU A 478 115.70 25.79 31.70
CA GLU A 478 114.58 25.88 30.76
C GLU A 478 113.55 26.97 31.11
N THR A 479 113.55 27.48 32.35
CA THR A 479 112.45 28.33 32.86
C THR A 479 112.90 29.62 33.56
N GLY A 480 114.17 29.70 33.98
CA GLY A 480 114.74 30.84 34.70
C GLY A 480 114.41 30.87 36.20
N PHE A 481 115.30 31.49 36.97
CA PHE A 481 115.30 31.51 38.44
C PHE A 481 113.94 31.93 39.07
N LYS A 482 113.29 32.95 38.49
CA LYS A 482 111.98 33.44 38.95
C LYS A 482 110.88 32.38 38.81
N HIS A 483 110.85 31.62 37.72
CA HIS A 483 109.88 30.54 37.54
C HIS A 483 110.25 29.30 38.35
N ALA A 484 111.53 29.00 38.56
CA ALA A 484 111.95 27.93 39.46
C ALA A 484 111.43 28.16 40.90
N LEU A 485 111.54 29.38 41.44
CA LEU A 485 110.96 29.74 42.75
C LEU A 485 109.43 29.62 42.77
N ILE A 486 108.74 30.07 41.71
CA ILE A 486 107.28 29.94 41.58
C ILE A 486 106.87 28.45 41.50
N ASN A 487 107.65 27.61 40.83
CA ASN A 487 107.41 26.17 40.72
C ASN A 487 107.66 25.44 42.04
N ILE A 488 108.66 25.83 42.84
CA ILE A 488 108.87 25.31 44.20
C ILE A 488 107.68 25.69 45.09
N LYS A 489 107.26 26.96 45.09
CA LYS A 489 106.10 27.42 45.87
C LYS A 489 104.82 26.72 45.41
N GLY A 490 104.60 26.65 44.10
CA GLY A 490 103.44 26.02 43.48
C GLY A 490 103.36 24.51 43.70
N HIS A 491 104.48 23.78 43.65
CA HIS A 491 104.57 22.37 44.03
C HIS A 491 104.09 22.16 45.48
N ASN A 492 104.58 22.99 46.40
CA ASN A 492 104.24 22.89 47.82
C ASN A 492 102.77 23.27 48.07
N THR A 493 102.24 24.31 47.41
CA THR A 493 100.80 24.63 47.45
C THR A 493 99.94 23.51 46.87
N ILE A 494 100.31 22.93 45.72
CA ILE A 494 99.56 21.81 45.11
C ILE A 494 99.46 20.61 46.06
N LYS A 495 100.55 20.30 46.77
CA LYS A 495 100.60 19.23 47.77
C LYS A 495 99.83 19.57 49.05
N ASN A 496 99.97 20.79 49.58
CA ASN A 496 99.33 21.18 50.84
C ASN A 496 97.80 21.38 50.71
N ASP A 497 97.36 21.91 49.57
CA ASP A 497 95.95 22.20 49.28
C ASP A 497 95.21 21.01 48.63
N ASN A 498 95.86 19.84 48.49
CA ASN A 498 95.35 18.63 47.83
C ASN A 498 94.76 18.91 46.43
N LEU A 499 95.42 19.75 45.63
CA LEU A 499 94.94 20.17 44.31
C LEU A 499 95.23 19.14 43.21
N PHE A 500 95.98 18.09 43.54
CA PHE A 500 96.42 17.04 42.64
C PHE A 500 96.13 15.67 43.27
N ASP A 501 95.46 14.81 42.50
CA ASP A 501 95.04 13.48 42.93
C ASP A 501 95.98 12.46 42.26
N ILE A 502 96.88 11.87 43.05
CA ILE A 502 97.93 10.96 42.55
C ILE A 502 97.30 9.70 41.93
N GLY A 503 96.33 9.09 42.62
CA GLY A 503 95.66 7.88 42.16
C GLY A 503 94.87 8.13 40.86
N PHE A 504 94.09 9.21 40.79
CA PHE A 504 93.38 9.62 39.57
C PHE A 504 94.36 9.93 38.43
N TYR A 505 95.43 10.67 38.71
CA TYR A 505 96.40 11.04 37.67
C TYR A 505 97.09 9.80 37.10
N LEU A 506 97.54 8.87 37.94
CA LEU A 506 98.20 7.64 37.50
C LEU A 506 97.24 6.61 36.90
N LYS A 507 95.96 6.59 37.31
CA LYS A 507 94.89 5.78 36.70
C LYS A 507 94.60 6.23 35.27
N ASN A 508 94.53 7.53 35.01
CA ASN A 508 94.28 8.08 33.67
C ASN A 508 95.55 8.15 32.79
N ASN A 509 96.73 8.32 33.38
CA ASN A 509 97.99 8.51 32.66
C ASN A 509 98.93 7.31 32.83
N LYS A 510 98.53 6.14 32.29
CA LYS A 510 99.23 4.85 32.43
C LYS A 510 100.74 4.91 32.11
N SER A 511 101.16 5.72 31.14
CA SER A 511 102.59 5.90 30.80
C SER A 511 103.40 6.54 31.93
N VAL A 512 102.82 7.49 32.67
CA VAL A 512 103.47 8.14 33.83
C VAL A 512 103.56 7.15 35.00
N ARG A 513 102.56 6.29 35.19
CA ARG A 513 102.62 5.21 36.19
C ARG A 513 103.75 4.24 35.88
N LEU A 514 103.89 3.84 34.62
CA LEU A 514 104.92 2.88 34.18
C LEU A 514 106.34 3.45 34.12
N SER A 515 106.52 4.75 33.92
CA SER A 515 107.86 5.38 33.99
C SER A 515 108.36 5.58 35.42
N GLY A 516 107.49 5.45 36.41
CA GLY A 516 107.79 5.70 37.81
C GLY A 516 108.15 7.16 38.12
N MET A 517 107.93 8.09 37.19
CA MET A 517 108.18 9.52 37.37
C MET A 517 107.30 10.11 38.47
N ASP A 518 107.78 11.15 39.16
CA ASP A 518 106.96 11.84 40.14
C ASP A 518 105.72 12.48 39.46
N PRO A 519 104.48 12.17 39.90
CA PRO A 519 103.26 12.63 39.23
C PRO A 519 103.10 14.15 39.23
N ILE A 520 103.49 14.81 40.32
CA ILE A 520 103.36 16.26 40.45
C ILE A 520 104.40 16.92 39.55
N LEU A 521 105.67 16.50 39.60
CA LEU A 521 106.71 17.05 38.73
C LEU A 521 106.42 16.78 37.23
N HIS A 522 105.96 15.58 36.88
CA HIS A 522 105.49 15.28 35.52
C HIS A 522 104.41 16.28 35.08
N TYR A 523 103.40 16.50 35.93
CA TYR A 523 102.33 17.45 35.61
C TYR A 523 102.81 18.90 35.52
N LEU A 524 103.77 19.31 36.36
CA LEU A 524 104.33 20.65 36.37
C LEU A 524 105.08 20.99 35.09
N TYR A 525 105.86 20.06 34.53
CA TYR A 525 106.69 20.32 33.34
C TYR A 525 106.03 19.89 32.01
N HIS A 526 105.26 18.79 32.01
CA HIS A 526 104.69 18.19 30.79
C HIS A 526 103.16 18.16 30.84
N GLY A 527 102.58 17.59 31.91
CA GLY A 527 101.18 17.19 31.93
C GLY A 527 100.14 18.28 31.66
N PHE A 528 100.39 19.51 32.11
CA PHE A 528 99.49 20.63 31.84
C PHE A 528 99.50 21.07 30.37
N LYS A 529 100.62 20.88 29.65
CA LYS A 529 100.77 21.18 28.21
C LYS A 529 100.07 20.12 27.35
N GLU A 530 100.01 18.89 27.86
CA GLU A 530 99.36 17.72 27.24
C GLU A 530 97.84 17.67 27.51
N GLY A 531 97.24 18.69 28.12
CA GLY A 531 95.82 18.72 28.50
C GLY A 531 95.42 17.72 29.61
N LYS A 532 96.39 17.03 30.24
CA LYS A 532 96.13 16.06 31.29
C LYS A 532 95.47 16.76 32.49
N LYS A 533 94.46 16.11 33.08
CA LYS A 533 93.72 16.63 34.24
C LYS A 533 94.42 16.19 35.53
N PRO A 534 94.79 17.10 36.44
CA PRO A 534 95.44 16.76 37.71
C PRO A 534 94.48 16.17 38.75
N SER A 535 93.17 16.34 38.58
CA SER A 535 92.13 15.80 39.45
C SER A 535 90.80 15.67 38.69
N PRO A 536 89.77 15.00 39.25
CA PRO A 536 88.42 14.99 38.67
C PRO A 536 87.78 16.38 38.59
N THR A 537 88.17 17.28 39.51
CA THR A 537 87.56 18.60 39.72
C THR A 537 88.22 19.71 38.91
N PHE A 538 89.49 19.55 38.50
CA PHE A 538 90.23 20.54 37.73
C PHE A 538 90.49 20.10 36.29
N ASN A 539 89.99 20.89 35.33
CA ASN A 539 90.19 20.66 33.91
C ASN A 539 91.06 21.77 33.30
N SER A 540 92.33 21.45 33.05
CA SER A 540 93.36 22.35 32.52
C SER A 540 92.93 23.08 31.25
N ASP A 541 92.33 22.35 30.29
CA ASP A 541 91.88 22.91 29.01
C ASP A 541 90.70 23.86 29.18
N TYR A 542 89.70 23.47 30.00
CA TYR A 542 88.59 24.36 30.33
C TYR A 542 89.11 25.63 31.00
N TYR A 543 90.03 25.49 31.95
CA TYR A 543 90.57 26.59 32.72
C TYR A 543 91.34 27.56 31.82
N LEU A 544 92.30 27.09 31.02
CA LEU A 544 93.06 27.93 30.08
C LEU A 544 92.20 28.50 28.93
N LYS A 545 91.12 27.81 28.52
CA LYS A 545 90.16 28.30 27.52
C LYS A 545 89.25 29.40 28.09
N ARG A 546 88.92 29.34 29.38
CA ARG A 546 88.10 30.34 30.08
C ARG A 546 88.91 31.54 30.58
N TYR A 547 90.15 31.31 30.99
CA TYR A 547 91.01 32.27 31.67
C TYR A 547 92.25 32.62 30.84
N LYS A 548 92.05 33.52 29.88
CA LYS A 548 93.08 33.98 28.93
C LYS A 548 94.24 34.69 29.62
N ASP A 549 93.97 35.37 30.74
CA ASP A 549 94.96 35.97 31.63
C ASP A 549 95.98 34.93 32.13
N VAL A 550 95.50 33.79 32.63
CA VAL A 550 96.35 32.69 33.08
C VAL A 550 97.15 32.11 31.92
N LYS A 551 96.49 31.89 30.77
CA LYS A 551 97.16 31.39 29.55
C LYS A 551 98.30 32.31 29.10
N ASN A 552 98.10 33.63 29.17
CA ASN A 552 99.11 34.61 28.76
C ASN A 552 100.26 34.74 29.78
N SER A 553 100.03 34.40 31.07
CA SER A 553 101.09 34.39 32.10
C SER A 553 102.15 33.29 31.93
N ASN A 554 101.88 32.30 31.08
CA ASN A 554 102.66 31.07 30.90
C ASN A 554 102.94 30.26 32.19
N LEU A 555 102.18 30.53 33.27
CA LEU A 555 102.20 29.72 34.49
C LEU A 555 101.39 28.44 34.30
N ASN A 556 101.82 27.36 34.97
CA ASN A 556 101.02 26.14 35.05
C ASN A 556 99.62 26.47 35.65
N PRO A 557 98.50 26.04 35.01
CA PRO A 557 97.17 26.45 35.43
C PRO A 557 96.77 25.98 36.83
N LEU A 558 97.35 24.88 37.32
CA LEU A 558 97.11 24.41 38.69
C LEU A 558 97.95 25.19 39.72
N ILE A 559 99.18 25.59 39.37
CA ILE A 559 99.96 26.53 40.19
C ILE A 559 99.20 27.86 40.29
N HIS A 560 98.71 28.41 39.17
CA HIS A 560 97.93 29.64 39.20
C HIS A 560 96.64 29.47 40.01
N TYR A 561 95.95 28.32 39.88
CA TYR A 561 94.76 28.05 40.68
C TYR A 561 95.08 28.00 42.19
N GLY A 562 96.12 27.26 42.59
CA GLY A 562 96.50 27.14 43.99
C GLY A 562 97.01 28.43 44.61
N LEU A 563 97.84 29.21 43.89
CA LEU A 563 98.40 30.46 44.41
C LEU A 563 97.41 31.63 44.38
N TYR A 564 96.44 31.64 43.45
CA TYR A 564 95.55 32.77 43.22
C TYR A 564 94.10 32.35 42.92
N GLY A 565 93.90 31.53 41.87
CA GLY A 565 92.60 31.28 41.25
C GLY A 565 91.55 30.55 42.10
N LYS A 566 91.97 29.93 43.20
CA LYS A 566 91.13 29.34 44.25
C LYS A 566 90.44 30.42 45.08
N ASN A 567 91.17 31.47 45.45
CA ASN A 567 90.64 32.63 46.16
C ASN A 567 89.80 33.54 45.23
N GLU A 568 89.93 33.38 43.91
CA GLU A 568 89.20 34.13 42.87
C GLU A 568 87.95 33.40 42.31
N GLY A 569 87.65 32.15 42.72
CA GLY A 569 86.36 31.48 42.43
C GLY A 569 86.10 30.98 40.98
N ARG A 570 87.07 30.33 40.32
CA ARG A 570 87.03 29.93 38.88
C ARG A 570 86.26 28.56 38.58
N LYS A 571 85.64 28.29 37.37
CA LYS A 571 84.27 27.60 37.16
C LYS A 571 83.93 26.38 36.17
N THR A 572 82.62 26.11 35.75
CA THR A 572 81.96 24.85 35.12
C THR A 572 80.84 24.89 33.95
N THR A 573 79.67 24.11 33.91
CA THR A 573 78.94 23.42 32.72
C THR A 573 77.33 23.44 32.51
N ILE A 574 76.65 22.65 31.56
CA ILE A 574 75.19 22.73 31.03
C ILE A 574 74.49 21.46 30.28
N ILE A 575 73.11 21.33 30.11
CA ILE A 575 72.29 20.32 29.24
C ILE A 575 70.71 20.62 28.95
N LYS A 576 69.96 20.01 27.95
CA LYS A 576 68.41 19.98 27.74
C LYS A 576 67.76 19.08 26.58
N ASN A 577 66.41 18.76 26.50
CA ASN A 577 65.59 18.12 25.35
C ASN A 577 63.98 18.04 25.49
N GLN A 578 63.10 17.82 24.42
CA GLN A 578 61.57 17.54 24.42
C GLN A 578 60.85 17.21 23.01
N ASN A 579 59.67 16.50 22.88
CA ASN A 579 58.73 16.38 21.65
C ASN A 579 57.29 15.67 21.82
N LYS A 580 56.21 15.90 20.97
CA LYS A 580 54.84 15.20 20.89
C LYS A 580 53.88 15.55 19.67
N ALA A 581 52.88 14.71 19.21
CA ALA A 581 51.82 15.03 18.15
C ALA A 581 50.48 14.17 17.98
N LYS A 582 49.47 14.66 17.17
CA LYS A 582 48.39 14.02 16.28
C LYS A 582 47.05 13.32 16.78
N LYS A 583 45.81 13.60 16.21
CA LYS A 583 44.54 12.72 16.23
C LYS A 583 43.27 12.93 15.28
N ASN A 584 42.30 13.85 15.52
CA ASN A 584 40.78 13.72 15.58
C ASN A 584 39.76 13.43 14.40
N LYS A 585 40.02 13.63 13.09
CA LYS A 585 38.96 13.91 12.08
C LYS A 585 37.92 12.79 11.76
N ARG A 586 38.09 11.53 12.20
CA ARG A 586 37.19 10.40 11.86
C ARG A 586 35.89 10.32 12.67
N ILE A 587 35.77 11.04 13.79
CA ILE A 587 34.67 10.84 14.75
C ILE A 587 33.36 11.49 14.28
N GLN A 588 33.43 12.67 13.66
CA GLN A 588 32.25 13.47 13.29
C GLN A 588 31.29 12.76 12.32
N LEU A 589 31.82 12.19 11.23
CA LEU A 589 30.99 11.61 10.17
C LEU A 589 30.05 10.49 10.65
N LYS A 590 30.43 9.76 11.71
CA LYS A 590 29.57 8.72 12.31
C LYS A 590 28.46 9.29 13.20
N SER A 591 28.67 10.44 13.86
CA SER A 591 27.59 11.14 14.60
C SER A 591 26.43 11.49 13.68
N ASP A 592 26.75 12.07 12.53
CA ASP A 592 25.77 12.78 11.73
C ASP A 592 24.95 11.84 10.84
N TYR A 593 25.48 10.64 10.54
CA TYR A 593 24.74 9.54 9.92
C TYR A 593 23.65 8.98 10.84
N ASN A 594 24.04 8.56 12.06
CA ASN A 594 23.12 8.01 13.05
C ASN A 594 21.96 8.98 13.33
N VAL A 595 22.27 10.26 13.62
CA VAL A 595 21.25 11.26 13.96
C VAL A 595 20.17 11.41 12.89
N ILE A 596 20.52 11.36 11.60
CA ILE A 596 19.51 11.43 10.53
C ILE A 596 18.77 10.10 10.38
N TYR A 597 19.49 8.97 10.37
CA TYR A 597 18.89 7.64 10.22
C TYR A 597 17.86 7.36 11.32
N ASP A 598 18.27 7.56 12.58
CA ASP A 598 17.46 7.32 13.78
C ASP A 598 16.23 8.26 13.89
N SER A 599 16.20 9.35 13.10
CA SER A 599 15.08 10.32 13.09
C SER A 599 13.92 9.95 12.14
N GLY A 600 14.15 9.06 11.18
CA GLY A 600 13.19 8.77 10.10
C GLY A 600 12.93 9.92 9.10
N LEU A 601 13.59 11.09 9.24
CA LEU A 601 13.35 12.27 8.39
C LEU A 601 14.11 12.27 7.05
N PHE A 602 14.63 11.12 6.61
CA PHE A 602 15.28 10.93 5.31
C PHE A 602 14.58 9.84 4.50
N ASP A 603 13.93 10.23 3.41
CA ASP A 603 13.17 9.34 2.53
C ASP A 603 14.08 8.90 1.38
N ALA A 604 14.72 7.74 1.53
CA ALA A 604 15.70 7.24 0.57
C ALA A 604 15.11 6.99 -0.83
N ASP A 605 13.88 6.47 -0.91
CA ASP A 605 13.23 6.16 -2.18
C ASP A 605 12.80 7.43 -2.91
N TRP A 606 12.23 8.40 -2.20
CA TRP A 606 11.93 9.72 -2.77
C TRP A 606 13.20 10.47 -3.16
N TYR A 607 14.24 10.42 -2.33
CA TYR A 607 15.52 11.07 -2.61
C TYR A 607 16.19 10.50 -3.86
N LEU A 608 16.24 9.18 -4.03
CA LEU A 608 16.78 8.55 -5.26
C LEU A 608 15.88 8.83 -6.48
N LYS A 609 14.56 8.82 -6.32
CA LYS A 609 13.60 9.18 -7.37
C LYS A 609 13.71 10.65 -7.80
N LYS A 610 14.18 11.54 -6.91
CA LYS A 610 14.48 12.94 -7.21
C LYS A 610 15.88 13.17 -7.75
N ASN A 611 16.82 12.27 -7.50
CA ASN A 611 18.24 12.43 -7.82
C ASN A 611 18.82 11.18 -8.56
N PRO A 612 18.47 10.95 -9.84
CA PRO A 612 18.92 9.77 -10.60
C PRO A 612 20.44 9.69 -10.83
N ASP A 613 21.14 10.81 -10.67
CA ASP A 613 22.59 10.88 -10.67
C ASP A 613 23.21 10.15 -9.46
N VAL A 614 22.52 10.15 -8.31
CA VAL A 614 22.95 9.40 -7.11
C VAL A 614 22.77 7.90 -7.30
N VAL A 615 21.69 7.47 -7.97
CA VAL A 615 21.51 6.08 -8.43
C VAL A 615 22.67 5.66 -9.34
N SER A 616 23.05 6.54 -10.26
CA SER A 616 24.17 6.30 -11.20
C SER A 616 25.54 6.26 -10.53
N ALA A 617 25.68 6.87 -9.35
CA ALA A 617 26.92 6.87 -8.56
C ALA A 617 27.07 5.65 -7.63
N ASN A 618 26.02 4.81 -7.49
CA ASN A 618 25.98 3.64 -6.61
C ASN A 618 26.46 3.94 -5.16
N MET A 619 26.07 5.09 -4.63
CA MET A 619 26.38 5.52 -3.26
C MET A 619 25.14 5.39 -2.38
N ASP A 620 25.34 5.01 -1.12
CA ASP A 620 24.27 5.09 -0.11
C ASP A 620 23.67 6.51 -0.10
N PRO A 621 22.33 6.66 -0.22
CA PRO A 621 21.71 7.96 -0.42
C PRO A 621 21.85 8.89 0.79
N LEU A 622 21.93 8.35 2.00
CA LEU A 622 22.12 9.13 3.22
C LEU A 622 23.58 9.57 3.39
N VAL A 623 24.55 8.70 3.08
CA VAL A 623 25.98 9.06 3.01
C VAL A 623 26.20 10.12 1.92
N HIS A 624 25.53 10.01 0.78
CA HIS A 624 25.55 11.03 -0.26
C HIS A 624 24.96 12.35 0.24
N PHE A 625 23.78 12.32 0.85
CA PHE A 625 23.12 13.50 1.42
C PHE A 625 24.00 14.24 2.43
N ILE A 626 24.61 13.52 3.37
CA ILE A 626 25.45 14.09 4.43
C ILE A 626 26.72 14.75 3.88
N ARG A 627 27.34 14.15 2.85
CA ARG A 627 28.64 14.59 2.32
C ARG A 627 28.52 15.61 1.19
N HIS A 628 27.42 15.57 0.44
CA HIS A 628 27.23 16.28 -0.82
C HIS A 628 25.84 16.93 -0.89
N GLY A 629 24.77 16.12 -0.84
CA GLY A 629 23.41 16.55 -1.16
C GLY A 629 22.89 17.73 -0.33
N ALA A 630 23.22 17.80 0.96
CA ALA A 630 22.81 18.90 1.82
C ALA A 630 23.47 20.25 1.46
N ASN A 631 24.73 20.23 1.00
CA ASN A 631 25.42 21.43 0.49
C ASN A 631 24.95 21.80 -0.93
N GLU A 632 24.44 20.83 -1.68
CA GLU A 632 23.82 20.99 -3.00
C GLU A 632 22.34 21.40 -2.91
N ASN A 633 21.82 21.69 -1.71
CA ASN A 633 20.42 22.05 -1.43
C ASN A 633 19.39 20.99 -1.91
N ARG A 634 19.78 19.71 -1.97
CA ARG A 634 18.88 18.60 -2.29
C ARG A 634 18.07 18.23 -1.05
N ASP A 635 16.75 18.43 -1.14
CA ASP A 635 15.82 18.14 -0.05
C ASP A 635 15.84 16.64 0.35
N PRO A 636 15.78 16.28 1.64
CA PRO A 636 15.86 14.90 2.15
C PRO A 636 14.54 14.11 2.09
N ASN A 637 13.40 14.80 2.06
CA ASN A 637 12.06 14.21 2.04
C ASN A 637 11.04 15.24 1.50
N PRO A 638 9.80 14.85 1.15
CA PRO A 638 8.81 15.76 0.54
C PRO A 638 8.41 16.99 1.39
N ASN A 639 8.58 16.91 2.71
CA ASN A 639 8.04 17.86 3.70
C ASN A 639 9.11 18.80 4.30
N PHE A 640 10.40 18.54 4.06
CA PHE A 640 11.51 19.36 4.56
C PHE A 640 12.32 19.91 3.39
N SER A 641 12.31 21.24 3.21
CA SER A 641 13.15 21.89 2.21
C SER A 641 14.36 22.59 2.81
N ILE A 642 15.55 22.20 2.37
CA ILE A 642 16.83 22.78 2.84
C ILE A 642 16.90 24.26 2.49
N SER A 643 16.50 24.63 1.27
CA SER A 643 16.54 26.03 0.81
C SER A 643 15.70 26.94 1.72
N VAL A 644 14.52 26.50 2.13
CA VAL A 644 13.63 27.28 3.01
C VAL A 644 14.10 27.24 4.46
N TYR A 645 14.66 26.12 4.92
CA TYR A 645 15.22 26.01 6.27
C TYR A 645 16.46 26.91 6.45
N LEU A 646 17.38 26.95 5.48
CA LEU A 646 18.56 27.82 5.50
C LEU A 646 18.24 29.31 5.29
N GLN A 647 17.15 29.64 4.57
CA GLN A 647 16.65 31.02 4.51
C GLN A 647 16.17 31.53 5.88
N LYS A 648 15.61 30.65 6.72
CA LYS A 648 15.17 30.98 8.08
C LYS A 648 16.28 30.89 9.13
N ASN A 649 17.29 30.05 8.90
CA ASN A 649 18.37 29.73 9.84
C ASN A 649 19.74 29.87 9.13
N SER A 650 20.11 31.12 8.80
CA SER A 650 21.29 31.44 8.00
C SER A 650 22.62 31.35 8.76
N ASP A 651 22.55 31.31 10.09
CA ASP A 651 23.66 31.07 11.01
C ASP A 651 24.23 29.64 10.88
N ILE A 652 23.40 28.64 10.56
CA ILE A 652 23.80 27.24 10.35
C ILE A 652 24.93 27.14 9.32
N VAL A 653 24.90 27.94 8.26
CA VAL A 653 25.92 27.98 7.19
C VAL A 653 27.31 28.29 7.76
N SER A 654 27.39 29.09 8.82
CA SER A 654 28.65 29.44 9.50
C SER A 654 29.17 28.32 10.42
N SER A 655 28.29 27.40 10.85
CA SER A 655 28.65 26.28 11.74
C SER A 655 29.29 25.09 11.01
N GLY A 656 29.01 24.93 9.72
CA GLY A 656 29.36 23.74 8.94
C GLY A 656 28.62 22.46 9.36
N MET A 657 27.58 22.55 10.20
CA MET A 657 26.71 21.43 10.55
C MET A 657 25.74 21.12 9.40
N ASN A 658 25.42 19.84 9.20
CA ASN A 658 24.39 19.45 8.25
C ASN A 658 23.01 20.05 8.68
N PRO A 659 22.24 20.69 7.77
CA PRO A 659 21.01 21.39 8.15
C PRO A 659 19.92 20.47 8.73
N LEU A 660 19.83 19.23 8.27
CA LEU A 660 18.88 18.25 8.81
C LEU A 660 19.31 17.77 10.20
N VAL A 661 20.62 17.55 10.44
CA VAL A 661 21.16 17.28 11.79
C VAL A 661 20.87 18.42 12.76
N HIS A 662 20.95 19.67 12.29
CA HIS A 662 20.61 20.85 13.09
C HIS A 662 19.10 20.89 13.40
N TYR A 663 18.23 20.64 12.41
CA TYR A 663 16.79 20.54 12.63
C TYR A 663 16.44 19.45 13.65
N ILE A 664 17.02 18.26 13.53
CA ILE A 664 16.76 17.13 14.44
C ILE A 664 17.22 17.44 15.87
N LYS A 665 18.42 18.02 16.05
CA LYS A 665 19.00 18.27 17.39
C LYS A 665 18.43 19.50 18.09
N TYR A 666 17.98 20.51 17.33
CA TYR A 666 17.60 21.83 17.86
C TYR A 666 16.22 22.28 17.36
N GLY A 667 15.99 22.26 16.05
CA GLY A 667 14.75 22.77 15.44
C GLY A 667 13.45 22.06 15.87
N ILE A 668 13.48 20.74 16.14
CA ILE A 668 12.34 19.99 16.69
C ILE A 668 11.94 20.48 18.09
N LYS A 669 12.86 21.13 18.83
CA LYS A 669 12.63 21.62 20.20
C LYS A 669 12.04 23.04 20.28
N GLU A 670 11.96 23.75 19.16
CA GLU A 670 11.48 25.16 19.09
C GLU A 670 10.07 25.29 18.49
N GLU A 671 9.31 24.18 18.46
CA GLU A 671 7.88 24.11 18.11
C GLU A 671 7.50 24.67 16.71
N ILE A 672 8.48 24.80 15.79
CA ILE A 672 8.23 25.18 14.38
C ILE A 672 7.65 23.98 13.60
N PHE A 673 6.41 23.62 13.92
CA PHE A 673 5.64 22.56 13.26
C PHE A 673 4.28 23.10 12.77
N TYR A 674 4.27 23.86 11.68
CA TYR A 674 3.13 23.92 10.75
C TYR A 674 3.57 24.39 9.35
N HIS A 675 2.98 23.76 8.32
CA HIS A 675 3.07 24.03 6.88
C HIS A 675 4.28 24.82 6.33
N MET A 676 5.18 24.10 5.63
CA MET A 676 5.99 24.67 4.54
C MET A 676 5.60 24.05 3.19
N LEU A 677 4.29 23.99 2.92
CA LEU A 677 3.76 23.69 1.59
C LEU A 677 4.14 24.82 0.61
N LYS A 678 4.39 24.46 -0.65
CA LYS A 678 4.66 25.45 -1.70
C LYS A 678 3.42 26.31 -1.92
N SER A 679 3.60 27.63 -1.86
CA SER A 679 2.59 28.57 -2.35
C SER A 679 2.35 28.34 -3.85
N SER A 680 1.08 28.23 -4.23
CA SER A 680 0.65 27.92 -5.59
C SER A 680 0.79 29.13 -6.51
N GLY A 681 1.47 28.96 -7.64
CA GLY A 681 1.32 29.86 -8.80
C GLY A 681 0.24 29.33 -9.73
N GLN A 682 -0.88 30.05 -9.85
CA GLN A 682 -1.72 30.00 -11.04
C GLN A 682 -1.20 31.02 -12.05
N GLY A 683 -1.22 30.66 -13.33
CA GLY A 683 -0.76 31.46 -14.47
C GLY A 683 -0.90 30.66 -15.75
#